data_AF-A0A0N5ADG4-F1
#
_entry.id   AF-A0A0N5ADG4-F1
#
_cell.length_a   1.000
_cell.length_b   1.000
_cell.length_c   1.000
_cell.angle_alpha   90.00
_cell.angle_beta   90.00
_cell.angle_gamma   90.00
#
_symmetry.space_group_name_H-M   'P 1'
#
loop_
_entity.id
_entity.type
_entity.pdbx_description
1 polymer ?
#
loop_
_entity_poly.entity_id
_entity_poly.type
_entity_poly.pdbx_seq_one_letter_code
_entity_poly.pdbx_strand_id
1 'polypeptide(L)'
;MSSDVATAFTGFEWLLRDWQYEKQGESCRSLEVLVDPLNRRSGTKAVKDESSINVPEEADFADPLGATAPESAGNKFKIETMQKLHQKNESEGSVLMNTLDTENPECFVSETELPEFTSWSVKRKAILEKFEASEKLSITNSFFLNGIPFETQVSTLDRLEQRVQQFEDNLGRKHYANLSQLEYIRVMNELRLKLLLSWTEGKRIESLEIVVELANLLSATLSPSFYPSQFVLVTDILDIFGKLVYDRLLTMTNTERKAKGYEELLKDEFTTVEIPDRVQTVAKNWFYKLATIKELLPRFYVETALIGCMRFFDDEAITANVIRLCEMPNYMRHWLSSAYARAYVCRVVMRLKPICHESLFKCLNDWIFLSSTVPQTELLAPALEWIIQCASYGADSYEDMLPLWNFCHLSEKRSLLLEPFVLSVSNTYIFKHARQFCKLVLQDKDSFAKELTVFGTRLIDGEIDEDSRVIILKNVLPFISKIEDIKEYVECAVVWCSFAAKYFPLKTVDDMLNELVSKLSNSRQCELFSRDIARLIEYLVKSGKTVIELFSTESFIKLQDFVVDTTSMSCCLQKILSAFIVQRSVSSCGNFSIAYQILSLCTKLIDSFPIDAEEDDDIDNVLDLVKRSLDRFSLEQEPERALNFYVDMRAALSTNVNMTFYVVCRICNLGFNLIQVGHMSGMGASFLRACIANAFITIASIGDPKQRLHLYIQCGLLGLMANSLPQVDAITKCCVELLAECNEISAVDYRFMASTFLSFLIIVPDILKKRPLYIFDAFINAISRYNWNENWLEYGRLLMQCLNYLSVMRLDVFPYHLDAIESNDRLYGHDDKFTAVITEKESLILSHLVEAISAAEAQLPQLSMELLEMIASIGAVEAMVTVIYQLWQNVVGLKNFSCRRCAVYNVLKTQFSDCRKSKRLVKAINEMEQS
;
A
#
# COMPACT_ATOMS: atom_id res chain seq x y z
N MET A 1 -24.60 -15.33 -58.38
CA MET A 1 -24.12 -16.59 -57.79
C MET A 1 -24.86 -16.96 -56.49
N SER A 2 -26.07 -16.43 -56.26
CA SER A 2 -26.84 -16.62 -55.01
C SER A 2 -27.90 -17.74 -55.08
N SER A 3 -28.26 -18.27 -56.26
CA SER A 3 -29.30 -19.31 -56.40
C SER A 3 -28.80 -20.76 -56.26
N ASP A 4 -27.51 -20.99 -56.50
CA ASP A 4 -26.94 -22.36 -56.63
C ASP A 4 -26.35 -22.89 -55.31
N VAL A 5 -26.27 -22.04 -54.28
CA VAL A 5 -25.84 -22.46 -52.92
C VAL A 5 -27.04 -23.01 -52.13
N ALA A 6 -28.24 -22.44 -52.32
CA ALA A 6 -29.46 -22.88 -51.65
C ALA A 6 -29.92 -24.30 -52.05
N THR A 7 -29.61 -24.73 -53.28
CA THR A 7 -29.95 -26.07 -53.80
C THR A 7 -28.89 -27.12 -53.49
N ALA A 8 -27.69 -26.74 -53.03
CA ALA A 8 -26.61 -27.68 -52.73
C ALA A 8 -26.72 -28.32 -51.33
N PHE A 9 -27.36 -27.65 -50.37
CA PHE A 9 -27.46 -28.11 -48.97
C PHE A 9 -28.64 -29.04 -48.67
N THR A 10 -29.44 -29.46 -49.66
CA THR A 10 -30.60 -30.36 -49.48
C THR A 10 -30.23 -31.83 -49.24
N GLY A 11 -29.14 -32.11 -48.53
CA GLY A 11 -28.59 -33.46 -48.36
C GLY A 11 -27.45 -33.54 -47.35
N PHE A 12 -27.54 -32.76 -46.25
CA PHE A 12 -26.60 -32.91 -45.15
C PHE A 12 -26.92 -34.21 -44.40
N GLU A 13 -26.17 -35.27 -44.70
CA GLU A 13 -26.25 -36.55 -43.99
C GLU A 13 -25.10 -36.64 -42.98
N TRP A 14 -25.35 -37.17 -41.79
CA TRP A 14 -24.32 -37.33 -40.76
C TRP A 14 -23.59 -38.66 -40.89
N LEU A 15 -22.30 -38.67 -40.57
CA LEU A 15 -21.64 -39.91 -40.15
C LEU A 15 -22.06 -40.17 -38.70
N LEU A 16 -22.68 -41.33 -38.44
CA LEU A 16 -22.96 -41.78 -37.07
C LEU A 16 -21.62 -41.88 -36.32
N ARG A 17 -21.45 -41.10 -35.25
CA ARG A 17 -20.26 -41.18 -34.40
C ARG A 17 -20.37 -42.40 -33.49
N ASP A 18 -19.44 -43.33 -33.64
CA ASP A 18 -19.09 -44.25 -32.56
C ASP A 18 -18.28 -43.47 -31.52
N TRP A 19 -18.96 -42.83 -30.57
CA TRP A 19 -18.33 -42.44 -29.32
C TRP A 19 -18.06 -43.71 -28.51
N GLN A 20 -17.00 -44.44 -28.87
CA GLN A 20 -16.46 -45.42 -27.93
C GLN A 20 -16.09 -44.65 -26.66
N TYR A 21 -16.66 -45.05 -25.53
CA TYR A 21 -16.27 -44.57 -24.21
C TYR A 21 -14.73 -44.52 -24.16
N GLU A 22 -14.15 -43.32 -24.08
CA GLU A 22 -12.75 -43.16 -23.64
C GLU A 22 -12.70 -43.54 -22.15
N LYS A 23 -12.83 -44.84 -21.87
CA LYS A 23 -12.56 -45.45 -20.57
C LYS A 23 -11.58 -46.58 -20.80
N GLN A 24 -10.30 -46.24 -20.65
CA GLN A 24 -9.31 -46.91 -19.81
C GLN A 24 -7.92 -46.39 -20.21
N GLY A 25 -7.49 -45.28 -19.61
CA GLY A 25 -6.14 -44.76 -19.86
C GLY A 25 -5.77 -43.51 -19.06
N GLU A 26 -6.73 -42.63 -18.78
CA GLU A 26 -6.44 -41.39 -18.05
C GLU A 26 -7.32 -41.31 -16.80
N SER A 27 -6.89 -42.00 -15.74
CA SER A 27 -7.06 -41.39 -14.43
C SER A 27 -6.24 -40.11 -14.47
N CYS A 28 -6.88 -38.94 -14.53
CA CYS A 28 -6.23 -37.74 -14.04
C CYS A 28 -5.87 -38.03 -12.59
N ARG A 29 -4.60 -38.38 -12.34
CA ARG A 29 -4.04 -38.31 -10.99
C ARG A 29 -4.29 -36.87 -10.57
N SER A 30 -4.88 -36.68 -9.40
CA SER A 30 -4.87 -35.38 -8.73
C SER A 30 -3.42 -34.87 -8.77
N LEU A 31 -3.15 -33.91 -9.65
CA LEU A 31 -1.89 -33.20 -9.63
C LEU A 31 -1.89 -32.43 -8.31
N GLU A 32 -1.05 -32.85 -7.36
CA GLU A 32 -0.66 -31.96 -6.28
C GLU A 32 -0.21 -30.65 -6.92
N VAL A 33 -0.87 -29.56 -6.56
CA VAL A 33 -0.43 -28.21 -6.89
C VAL A 33 0.88 -28.00 -6.15
N LEU A 34 2.00 -28.36 -6.79
CA LEU A 34 3.34 -28.28 -6.20
C LEU A 34 3.93 -26.87 -6.25
N VAL A 35 3.20 -25.88 -6.79
CA VAL A 35 3.63 -24.47 -6.80
C VAL A 35 2.41 -23.54 -6.74
N ASP A 36 2.29 -22.80 -5.64
CA ASP A 36 1.41 -21.62 -5.50
C ASP A 36 2.03 -20.44 -6.29
N PRO A 37 1.30 -19.77 -7.20
CA PRO A 37 1.81 -18.64 -7.98
C PRO A 37 2.21 -17.40 -7.16
N LEU A 38 2.06 -17.40 -5.83
CA LEU A 38 2.42 -16.28 -4.96
C LEU A 38 3.66 -16.51 -4.06
N ASN A 39 4.42 -17.59 -4.22
CA ASN A 39 5.62 -17.79 -3.41
C ASN A 39 6.84 -16.97 -3.91
N ARG A 40 7.15 -15.88 -3.19
CA ARG A 40 8.41 -15.12 -3.31
C ARG A 40 9.59 -16.04 -2.97
N ARG A 41 10.49 -16.24 -3.94
CA ARG A 41 11.74 -16.99 -3.77
C ARG A 41 12.62 -16.35 -2.69
N SER A 42 12.72 -17.00 -1.52
CA SER A 42 13.89 -16.89 -0.65
C SER A 42 14.96 -17.88 -1.14
N GLY A 43 16.21 -17.43 -1.10
CA GLY A 43 17.31 -18.06 -1.82
C GLY A 43 17.71 -19.44 -1.32
N THR A 44 18.37 -20.21 -2.19
CA THR A 44 19.34 -21.22 -1.75
C THR A 44 20.39 -21.48 -2.82
N LYS A 45 21.63 -21.32 -2.35
CA LYS A 45 22.94 -21.81 -2.81
C LYS A 45 22.91 -22.92 -3.88
N ALA A 46 23.67 -22.72 -4.95
CA ALA A 46 24.22 -23.79 -5.78
C ALA A 46 25.75 -23.82 -5.63
N VAL A 47 26.26 -25.02 -5.34
CA VAL A 47 27.66 -25.41 -5.18
C VAL A 47 28.27 -25.69 -6.57
N LYS A 48 29.58 -25.48 -6.66
CA LYS A 48 30.53 -25.60 -7.79
C LYS A 48 30.63 -27.00 -8.42
N ASP A 49 31.02 -27.02 -9.71
CA ASP A 49 32.28 -27.61 -10.26
C ASP A 49 32.26 -27.48 -11.80
N GLU A 50 33.08 -26.62 -12.42
CA GLU A 50 34.47 -26.77 -12.94
C GLU A 50 34.59 -27.20 -14.42
N SER A 51 35.07 -26.29 -15.29
CA SER A 51 36.18 -26.51 -16.26
C SER A 51 36.45 -25.30 -17.18
N SER A 52 37.65 -24.68 -17.02
CA SER A 52 38.66 -24.22 -18.00
C SER A 52 38.24 -23.72 -19.41
N ILE A 53 38.79 -22.68 -20.07
CA ILE A 53 40.08 -21.95 -20.00
C ILE A 53 40.06 -20.81 -21.08
N ASN A 54 40.88 -19.76 -20.86
CA ASN A 54 41.52 -18.80 -21.78
C ASN A 54 40.96 -17.39 -22.11
N VAL A 55 41.90 -16.44 -21.95
CA VAL A 55 41.96 -14.98 -22.18
C VAL A 55 42.50 -14.69 -23.60
N PRO A 56 42.20 -13.52 -24.22
CA PRO A 56 43.24 -12.49 -24.51
C PRO A 56 42.72 -11.03 -24.29
N GLU A 57 43.42 -10.17 -23.55
CA GLU A 57 44.51 -9.23 -23.93
C GLU A 57 44.07 -7.93 -24.65
N GLU A 58 44.55 -6.80 -24.10
CA GLU A 58 44.45 -5.40 -24.57
C GLU A 58 45.41 -5.11 -25.75
N ALA A 59 45.10 -4.09 -26.58
CA ALA A 59 46.11 -3.21 -27.18
C ALA A 59 45.53 -1.89 -27.75
N ASP A 60 46.14 -0.80 -27.28
CA ASP A 60 46.31 0.57 -27.77
C ASP A 60 45.98 0.94 -29.24
N PHE A 61 45.44 2.16 -29.41
CA PHE A 61 45.80 3.01 -30.56
C PHE A 61 45.79 4.51 -30.20
N ALA A 62 46.93 5.17 -30.48
CA ALA A 62 47.24 6.56 -30.17
C ALA A 62 46.85 7.54 -31.29
N ASP A 63 46.48 8.76 -30.90
CA ASP A 63 46.09 9.89 -31.75
C ASP A 63 47.27 10.41 -32.62
N PRO A 64 47.16 10.53 -33.95
CA PRO A 64 48.32 10.63 -34.84
C PRO A 64 48.79 12.06 -35.20
N LEU A 65 48.36 13.15 -34.56
CA LEU A 65 48.70 14.50 -35.05
C LEU A 65 49.12 15.53 -33.97
N GLY A 66 50.12 15.19 -33.17
CA GLY A 66 50.77 16.18 -32.29
C GLY A 66 51.54 17.28 -33.04
N ALA A 67 51.40 18.54 -32.60
CA ALA A 67 52.44 19.58 -32.64
C ALA A 67 52.04 20.90 -31.91
N THR A 68 52.70 21.17 -30.78
CA THR A 68 53.35 22.42 -30.32
C THR A 68 52.60 23.77 -30.17
N ALA A 69 52.72 24.35 -28.96
CA ALA A 69 52.63 25.80 -28.63
C ALA A 69 53.81 26.60 -29.30
N PRO A 70 53.92 27.97 -29.31
CA PRO A 70 53.45 28.97 -28.31
C PRO A 70 53.05 30.41 -28.80
N GLU A 71 52.60 31.24 -27.84
CA GLU A 71 52.74 32.72 -27.66
C GLU A 71 52.39 33.79 -28.73
N SER A 72 51.43 34.69 -28.40
CA SER A 72 51.65 36.12 -28.06
C SER A 72 50.62 37.16 -28.59
N ALA A 73 50.08 37.92 -27.62
CA ALA A 73 49.74 39.35 -27.57
C ALA A 73 48.79 40.03 -28.60
N GLY A 74 47.77 40.76 -28.07
CA GLY A 74 47.22 41.93 -28.77
C GLY A 74 45.83 42.49 -28.39
N ASN A 75 45.69 43.09 -27.21
CA ASN A 75 44.87 44.29 -26.89
C ASN A 75 43.31 44.30 -26.83
N LYS A 76 42.86 44.67 -25.60
CA LYS A 76 41.85 45.71 -25.21
C LYS A 76 40.33 45.40 -25.17
N PHE A 77 39.87 45.09 -23.95
CA PHE A 77 38.75 45.68 -23.17
C PHE A 77 37.64 46.50 -23.88
N LYS A 78 36.39 46.02 -23.78
CA LYS A 78 35.31 46.44 -22.83
C LYS A 78 34.03 45.63 -23.13
N ILE A 79 33.62 44.76 -22.20
CA ILE A 79 32.40 44.87 -21.37
C ILE A 79 31.17 45.32 -22.15
N GLU A 80 30.38 44.35 -22.60
CA GLU A 80 28.93 44.34 -22.41
C GLU A 80 28.46 42.89 -22.35
N THR A 81 28.97 42.26 -21.31
CA THR A 81 28.47 41.07 -20.64
C THR A 81 27.15 41.46 -19.99
N MET A 82 26.01 40.94 -20.47
CA MET A 82 24.82 40.64 -19.64
C MET A 82 23.70 39.86 -20.36
N GLN A 83 23.88 39.37 -21.60
CA GLN A 83 22.80 38.64 -22.30
C GLN A 83 23.21 37.37 -23.07
N LYS A 84 24.43 36.85 -22.93
CA LYS A 84 24.89 35.66 -23.69
C LYS A 84 25.60 34.59 -22.87
N LEU A 85 25.09 34.30 -21.67
CA LEU A 85 25.43 33.08 -20.91
C LEU A 85 24.21 32.15 -20.71
N HIS A 86 23.07 32.44 -21.36
CA HIS A 86 21.85 31.61 -21.32
C HIS A 86 21.74 30.58 -22.46
N GLN A 87 22.78 30.37 -23.28
CA GLN A 87 22.74 29.42 -24.39
C GLN A 87 24.08 28.71 -24.57
N LYS A 88 24.56 27.97 -23.56
CA LYS A 88 25.55 26.91 -23.77
C LYS A 88 25.77 25.95 -22.60
N ASN A 89 24.73 25.56 -21.87
CA ASN A 89 24.79 24.45 -20.89
C ASN A 89 23.49 23.62 -20.93
N GLU A 90 23.14 23.12 -22.13
CA GLU A 90 22.14 22.05 -22.28
C GLU A 90 22.89 20.80 -22.76
N SER A 91 23.54 20.09 -21.84
CA SER A 91 23.89 18.67 -21.95
C SER A 91 24.64 18.20 -20.70
N GLU A 92 24.02 18.34 -19.53
CA GLU A 92 24.28 17.56 -18.31
C GLU A 92 23.12 17.94 -17.36
N GLY A 93 22.22 16.98 -17.12
CA GLY A 93 20.88 17.26 -16.60
C GLY A 93 20.88 17.85 -15.19
N SER A 94 20.72 19.17 -15.08
CA SER A 94 20.30 19.85 -13.86
C SER A 94 18.78 19.81 -13.76
N VAL A 95 18.24 19.05 -12.80
CA VAL A 95 16.83 19.16 -12.41
C VAL A 95 16.56 20.61 -12.00
N LEU A 96 15.60 21.25 -12.66
CA LEU A 96 15.10 22.56 -12.26
C LEU A 96 14.50 22.43 -10.85
N MET A 97 15.21 22.99 -9.87
CA MET A 97 14.79 23.02 -8.47
C MET A 97 13.47 23.79 -8.33
N ASN A 98 12.45 23.10 -7.85
CA ASN A 98 11.19 23.70 -7.47
C ASN A 98 11.40 24.50 -6.16
N THR A 99 11.42 25.82 -6.25
CA THR A 99 11.75 26.75 -5.15
C THR A 99 10.68 26.84 -4.05
N LEU A 100 9.61 26.05 -4.15
CA LEU A 100 8.52 25.95 -3.19
C LEU A 100 8.51 24.62 -2.41
N ASP A 101 9.43 23.72 -2.72
CA ASP A 101 9.41 22.36 -2.16
C ASP A 101 10.18 22.30 -0.83
N THR A 102 9.44 22.03 0.25
CA THR A 102 10.01 21.80 1.60
C THR A 102 10.68 20.44 1.72
N GLU A 103 10.60 19.59 0.69
CA GLU A 103 11.01 18.17 0.75
C GLU A 103 12.31 17.83 0.00
N ASN A 104 13.08 18.80 -0.51
CA ASN A 104 14.38 18.48 -1.15
C ASN A 104 15.48 18.18 -0.12
N PRO A 105 16.02 16.93 -0.03
CA PRO A 105 17.01 16.53 0.96
C PRO A 105 18.46 16.86 0.57
N GLU A 106 18.69 17.61 -0.49
CA GLU A 106 20.03 17.85 -1.01
C GLU A 106 20.65 19.14 -0.44
N CYS A 107 21.45 18.93 0.61
CA CYS A 107 22.58 19.75 1.13
C CYS A 107 22.53 19.98 2.66
N PHE A 108 22.04 19.01 3.42
CA PHE A 108 22.28 18.96 4.87
C PHE A 108 23.68 18.39 5.17
N VAL A 109 24.26 18.74 6.33
CA VAL A 109 25.51 18.11 6.79
C VAL A 109 25.22 16.63 7.02
N SER A 110 25.96 15.72 6.38
CA SER A 110 25.81 14.28 6.56
C SER A 110 26.00 13.93 8.03
N GLU A 111 24.94 13.47 8.70
CA GLU A 111 24.98 13.03 10.09
C GLU A 111 25.54 11.60 10.14
N THR A 112 26.50 11.36 11.03
CA THR A 112 26.97 10.01 11.34
C THR A 112 25.86 9.26 12.08
N GLU A 113 25.37 8.16 11.52
CA GLU A 113 24.39 7.29 12.18
C GLU A 113 25.05 6.61 13.40
N LEU A 114 24.65 7.02 14.60
CA LEU A 114 25.09 6.41 15.85
C LEU A 114 24.06 5.34 16.27
N PRO A 115 24.49 4.12 16.67
CA PRO A 115 23.57 3.07 17.11
C PRO A 115 22.79 3.53 18.35
N GLU A 116 21.49 3.21 18.39
CA GLU A 116 20.55 3.54 19.48
C GLU A 116 20.38 5.05 19.77
N PHE A 117 20.77 5.91 18.84
CA PHE A 117 20.66 7.36 18.96
C PHE A 117 19.67 7.90 17.92
N THR A 118 18.61 8.59 18.36
CA THR A 118 17.70 9.29 17.43
C THR A 118 18.42 10.44 16.72
N SER A 119 18.34 10.49 15.39
CA SER A 119 18.99 11.54 14.60
C SER A 119 18.36 12.91 14.85
N TRP A 120 19.13 13.97 14.62
CA TRP A 120 18.63 15.33 14.80
C TRP A 120 17.54 15.66 13.76
N SER A 121 17.62 15.08 12.56
CA SER A 121 16.62 15.25 11.49
C SER A 121 15.20 14.89 11.92
N VAL A 122 15.02 13.79 12.68
CA VAL A 122 13.71 13.36 13.19
C VAL A 122 13.18 14.37 14.21
N LYS A 123 14.02 14.79 15.17
CA LYS A 123 13.63 15.79 16.17
C LYS A 123 13.35 17.15 15.57
N ARG A 124 14.13 17.56 14.57
CA ARG A 124 13.90 18.76 13.77
C ARG A 124 12.50 18.76 13.15
N LYS A 125 12.10 17.66 12.51
CA LYS A 125 10.77 17.54 11.90
C LYS A 125 9.67 17.66 12.96
N ALA A 126 9.81 16.94 14.09
CA ALA A 126 8.87 17.02 15.20
C ALA A 126 8.75 18.43 15.81
N ILE A 127 9.85 19.18 15.92
CA ILE A 127 9.83 20.57 16.40
C ILE A 127 9.06 21.47 15.43
N LEU A 128 9.30 21.33 14.12
CA LEU A 128 8.64 22.17 13.11
C LEU A 128 7.13 21.89 13.01
N GLU A 129 6.72 20.62 13.18
CA GLU A 129 5.31 20.22 13.21
C GLU A 129 4.61 20.68 14.50
N LYS A 130 5.26 20.55 15.66
CA LYS A 130 4.66 20.89 16.97
C LYS A 130 4.54 22.40 17.20
N PHE A 131 5.50 23.19 16.71
CA PHE A 131 5.55 24.64 16.92
C PHE A 131 5.17 25.41 15.65
N GLU A 132 4.15 24.91 14.93
CA GLU A 132 3.64 25.56 13.74
C GLU A 132 2.80 26.81 14.10
N ALA A 133 3.27 28.01 13.74
CA ALA A 133 2.61 29.28 14.06
C ALA A 133 1.53 29.61 13.01
N SER A 134 0.31 29.10 13.20
CA SER A 134 -0.81 29.31 12.26
C SER A 134 -1.50 30.68 12.37
N GLU A 135 -1.21 31.49 13.39
CA GLU A 135 -1.90 32.77 13.59
C GLU A 135 -0.93 33.95 13.43
N LYS A 136 -1.31 34.89 12.55
CA LYS A 136 -0.65 36.20 12.44
C LYS A 136 -0.54 36.79 13.83
N LEU A 137 0.69 37.16 14.23
CA LEU A 137 1.01 37.86 15.47
C LEU A 137 0.32 39.23 15.48
N SER A 138 -0.99 39.24 15.75
CA SER A 138 -1.71 40.42 16.18
C SER A 138 -1.47 40.56 17.67
N ILE A 139 -1.05 41.75 18.07
CA ILE A 139 -0.78 42.13 19.45
C ILE A 139 -2.07 41.95 20.26
N THR A 140 -2.23 40.82 20.93
CA THR A 140 -3.23 40.64 21.98
C THR A 140 -2.54 40.71 23.33
N ASN A 141 -2.53 41.91 23.90
CA ASN A 141 -2.37 42.17 25.34
C ASN A 141 -3.55 41.57 26.12
N SER A 142 -3.70 40.24 26.12
CA SER A 142 -4.78 39.58 26.83
C SER A 142 -4.36 38.22 27.36
N PHE A 143 -3.49 38.22 28.36
CA PHE A 143 -3.36 37.10 29.29
C PHE A 143 -3.16 37.63 30.71
N PHE A 144 -4.28 37.89 31.38
CA PHE A 144 -4.35 38.05 32.83
C PHE A 144 -5.34 37.04 33.39
N LEU A 145 -4.87 36.14 34.26
CA LEU A 145 -5.72 35.36 35.16
C LEU A 145 -5.16 35.48 36.58
N ASN A 146 -5.69 36.47 37.30
CA ASN A 146 -6.25 36.33 38.66
C ASN A 146 -6.56 37.73 39.20
N GLY A 147 -7.84 37.98 39.42
CA GLY A 147 -8.34 39.27 39.87
C GLY A 147 -7.86 39.61 41.27
N ILE A 148 -6.82 40.45 41.36
CA ILE A 148 -6.55 41.33 42.50
C ILE A 148 -5.96 42.63 41.93
N PRO A 149 -6.59 43.81 42.12
CA PRO A 149 -6.01 45.07 41.68
C PRO A 149 -4.97 45.50 42.71
N PHE A 150 -3.69 45.48 42.34
CA PHE A 150 -2.63 46.15 43.11
C PHE A 150 -2.14 47.36 42.34
N GLU A 151 -2.72 48.52 42.66
CA GLU A 151 -2.09 49.81 42.40
C GLU A 151 -0.79 49.90 43.23
N THR A 152 0.21 50.54 42.61
CA THR A 152 1.40 51.14 43.23
C THR A 152 2.43 50.21 43.88
N GLN A 153 3.37 49.70 43.08
CA GLN A 153 4.84 49.86 43.28
C GLN A 153 5.59 49.69 41.94
N VAL A 154 5.28 50.54 40.95
CA VAL A 154 6.14 50.70 39.75
C VAL A 154 7.21 51.73 40.10
N SER A 155 8.44 51.29 40.40
CA SER A 155 9.58 52.20 40.38
C SER A 155 10.89 51.46 40.06
N THR A 156 11.59 52.00 39.07
CA THR A 156 12.99 51.73 38.64
C THR A 156 13.26 50.64 37.60
N LEU A 157 12.57 49.49 37.58
CA LEU A 157 12.80 48.44 36.56
C LEU A 157 12.23 48.80 35.17
N ASP A 158 11.00 49.31 35.10
CA ASP A 158 10.36 49.71 33.82
C ASP A 158 11.11 50.79 33.04
N ARG A 159 11.87 51.66 33.72
CA ARG A 159 12.69 52.69 33.03
C ARG A 159 13.97 52.11 32.44
N LEU A 160 14.47 51.02 32.99
CA LEU A 160 15.58 50.27 32.42
C LEU A 160 15.10 49.39 31.27
N GLU A 161 13.96 48.73 31.41
CA GLU A 161 13.33 47.96 30.34
C GLU A 161 12.94 48.85 29.17
N GLN A 162 12.31 50.02 29.39
CA GLN A 162 12.01 50.98 28.32
C GLN A 162 13.26 51.55 27.63
N ARG A 163 14.38 51.71 28.35
CA ARG A 163 15.65 52.11 27.74
C ARG A 163 16.29 50.98 26.95
N VAL A 164 16.24 49.74 27.44
CA VAL A 164 16.69 48.54 26.70
C VAL A 164 15.85 48.36 25.43
N GLN A 165 14.54 48.58 25.52
CA GLN A 165 13.62 48.51 24.38
C GLN A 165 13.89 49.59 23.34
N GLN A 166 14.26 50.81 23.76
CA GLN A 166 14.72 51.87 22.85
C GLN A 166 16.09 51.58 22.22
N PHE A 167 16.96 50.81 22.89
CA PHE A 167 18.22 50.34 22.30
C PHE A 167 18.02 49.18 21.31
N GLU A 168 17.04 48.30 21.55
CA GLU A 168 16.64 47.23 20.63
C GLU A 168 16.04 47.77 19.32
N ASP A 169 15.39 48.93 19.38
CA ASP A 169 14.82 49.64 18.23
C ASP A 169 15.87 50.11 17.20
N ASN A 170 17.11 50.35 17.63
CA ASN A 170 18.20 50.79 16.75
C ASN A 170 18.85 49.65 15.93
N LEU A 171 18.50 48.38 16.18
CA LEU A 171 19.13 47.20 15.57
C LEU A 171 18.23 46.47 14.55
N GLY A 172 17.05 47.01 14.19
CA GLY A 172 16.13 46.38 13.23
C GLY A 172 15.45 45.09 13.74
N ARG A 173 15.63 44.75 15.03
CA ARG A 173 15.22 43.47 15.64
C ARG A 173 13.71 43.25 15.70
N LYS A 174 12.90 44.33 15.65
CA LYS A 174 11.42 44.24 15.60
C LYS A 174 10.86 43.72 14.27
N HIS A 175 11.58 43.82 13.15
CA HIS A 175 11.04 43.42 11.84
C HIS A 175 10.87 41.90 11.72
N TYR A 176 11.72 41.12 12.39
CA TYR A 176 11.65 39.65 12.37
C TYR A 176 10.75 39.06 13.45
N ALA A 177 10.46 39.82 14.51
CA ALA A 177 9.62 39.39 15.63
C ALA A 177 8.13 39.31 15.29
N ASN A 178 7.70 39.96 14.19
CA ASN A 178 6.29 40.04 13.76
C ASN A 178 5.97 39.19 12.52
N LEU A 179 6.90 38.37 12.04
CA LEU A 179 6.72 37.55 10.83
C LEU A 179 5.98 36.25 11.15
N SER A 180 5.15 35.78 10.23
CA SER A 180 4.61 34.41 10.26
C SER A 180 5.71 33.38 10.00
N GLN A 181 5.51 32.11 10.38
CA GLN A 181 6.49 31.05 10.16
C GLN A 181 6.88 30.88 8.69
N LEU A 182 5.93 30.98 7.76
CA LEU A 182 6.20 30.88 6.32
C LEU A 182 7.04 32.07 5.81
N GLU A 183 6.77 33.27 6.31
CA GLU A 183 7.57 34.45 5.97
C GLU A 183 8.97 34.36 6.56
N TYR A 184 9.09 33.85 7.79
CA TYR A 184 10.39 33.61 8.42
C TYR A 184 11.21 32.56 7.64
N ILE A 185 10.60 31.45 7.23
CA ILE A 185 11.26 30.43 6.40
C ILE A 185 11.74 31.03 5.07
N ARG A 186 10.94 31.90 4.43
CA ARG A 186 11.35 32.62 3.21
C ARG A 186 12.56 33.51 3.44
N VAL A 187 12.54 34.35 4.47
CA VAL A 187 13.67 35.20 4.87
C VAL A 187 14.93 34.36 5.14
N MET A 188 14.79 33.25 5.85
CA MET A 188 15.91 32.36 6.16
C MET A 188 16.50 31.72 4.89
N ASN A 189 15.64 31.34 3.94
CA ASN A 189 16.08 30.84 2.64
C ASN A 189 16.77 31.92 1.79
N GLU A 190 16.30 33.18 1.83
CA GLU A 190 16.97 34.31 1.17
C GLU A 190 18.36 34.57 1.77
N LEU A 191 18.48 34.57 3.11
CA LEU A 191 19.77 34.71 3.79
C LEU A 191 20.70 33.52 3.50
N ARG A 192 20.17 32.30 3.41
CA ARG A 192 20.92 31.11 2.97
C ARG A 192 21.46 31.28 1.54
N LEU A 193 20.64 31.74 0.60
CA LEU A 193 21.06 31.99 -0.77
C LEU A 193 22.13 33.10 -0.82
N LYS A 194 21.94 34.20 -0.08
CA LYS A 194 22.92 35.29 0.02
C LYS A 194 24.26 34.80 0.57
N LEU A 195 24.25 33.90 1.56
CA LEU A 195 25.44 33.28 2.11
C LEU A 195 26.17 32.44 1.04
N LEU A 196 25.44 31.57 0.33
CA LEU A 196 26.01 30.70 -0.70
C LEU A 196 26.60 31.52 -1.87
N LEU A 197 25.88 32.53 -2.35
CA LEU A 197 26.38 33.43 -3.40
C LEU A 197 27.65 34.16 -2.96
N SER A 198 27.64 34.80 -1.79
CA SER A 198 28.82 35.50 -1.24
C SER A 198 30.01 34.55 -1.04
N TRP A 199 29.74 33.28 -0.69
CA TRP A 199 30.76 32.25 -0.56
C TRP A 199 31.37 31.85 -1.91
N THR A 200 30.55 31.70 -2.96
CA THR A 200 31.04 31.38 -4.32
C THR A 200 31.84 32.54 -4.93
N GLU A 201 31.46 33.78 -4.65
CA GLU A 201 32.18 34.99 -5.08
C GLU A 201 33.52 35.21 -4.33
N GLY A 202 33.84 34.37 -3.33
CA GLY A 202 35.05 34.49 -2.54
C GLY A 202 35.03 35.58 -1.47
N LYS A 203 33.88 36.22 -1.23
CA LYS A 203 33.69 37.29 -0.24
C LYS A 203 33.52 36.73 1.17
N ARG A 204 34.62 36.27 1.74
CA ARG A 204 34.64 35.53 3.03
C ARG A 204 34.25 36.37 4.25
N ILE A 205 34.55 37.67 4.23
CA ILE A 205 34.18 38.59 5.32
C ILE A 205 32.67 38.84 5.31
N GLU A 206 32.10 39.14 4.14
CA GLU A 206 30.65 39.28 3.97
C GLU A 206 29.90 38.00 4.36
N SER A 207 30.45 36.82 4.01
CA SER A 207 29.89 35.53 4.45
C SER A 207 29.86 35.41 5.97
N LEU A 208 30.92 35.85 6.67
CA LEU A 208 30.98 35.85 8.13
C LEU A 208 30.01 36.87 8.74
N GLU A 209 29.86 38.05 8.15
CA GLU A 209 28.91 39.07 8.60
C GLU A 209 27.46 38.59 8.51
N ILE A 210 27.07 37.92 7.41
CA ILE A 210 25.74 37.31 7.27
C ILE A 210 25.49 36.26 8.34
N VAL A 211 26.49 35.43 8.66
CA VAL A 211 26.39 34.38 9.67
C VAL A 211 26.27 34.97 11.08
N VAL A 212 26.98 36.07 11.35
CA VAL A 212 26.85 36.82 12.61
C VAL A 212 25.46 37.47 12.72
N GLU A 213 24.91 38.00 11.62
CA GLU A 213 23.54 38.52 11.56
C GLU A 213 22.50 37.41 11.84
N LEU A 214 22.67 36.23 11.23
CA LEU A 214 21.82 35.06 11.49
C LEU A 214 21.86 34.62 12.96
N ALA A 215 23.05 34.52 13.55
CA ALA A 215 23.19 34.16 14.95
C ALA A 215 22.61 35.23 15.90
N ASN A 216 22.61 36.51 15.48
CA ASN A 216 21.95 37.60 16.19
C ASN A 216 20.43 37.47 16.21
N LEU A 217 19.80 36.83 15.21
CA LEU A 217 18.35 36.60 15.24
C LEU A 217 17.93 35.75 16.44
N LEU A 218 18.79 34.83 16.90
CA LEU A 218 18.53 33.99 18.09
C LEU A 218 18.54 34.77 19.40
N SER A 219 18.90 36.06 19.39
CA SER A 219 18.74 36.97 20.53
C SER A 219 17.31 37.50 20.67
N ALA A 220 16.50 37.46 19.61
CA ALA A 220 15.14 37.96 19.61
C ALA A 220 14.16 36.94 20.23
N THR A 221 14.03 36.95 21.56
CA THR A 221 13.13 36.05 22.31
C THR A 221 11.72 36.60 22.49
N LEU A 222 11.29 37.54 21.65
CA LEU A 222 10.03 38.28 21.77
C LEU A 222 8.78 37.40 21.55
N SER A 223 8.90 36.27 20.85
CA SER A 223 7.85 35.25 20.67
C SER A 223 8.34 33.88 21.12
N PRO A 224 8.17 33.51 22.41
CA PRO A 224 8.70 32.27 22.97
C PRO A 224 8.20 30.99 22.29
N SER A 225 6.96 30.98 21.79
CA SER A 225 6.36 29.82 21.11
C SER A 225 6.99 29.51 19.75
N PHE A 226 7.52 30.53 19.06
CA PHE A 226 8.15 30.39 17.75
C PHE A 226 9.67 30.09 17.84
N TYR A 227 10.27 30.31 19.01
CA TYR A 227 11.71 30.18 19.21
C TYR A 227 12.29 28.79 18.86
N PRO A 228 11.63 27.64 19.17
CA PRO A 228 12.14 26.33 18.78
C PRO A 228 12.29 26.18 17.26
N SER A 229 11.28 26.60 16.50
CA SER A 229 11.29 26.62 15.03
C SER A 229 12.38 27.56 14.49
N GLN A 230 12.51 28.74 15.10
CA GLN A 230 13.54 29.72 14.77
C GLN A 230 14.95 29.13 14.94
N PHE A 231 15.20 28.48 16.07
CA PHE A 231 16.49 27.88 16.42
C PHE A 231 16.91 26.83 15.40
N VAL A 232 16.01 25.91 15.04
CA VAL A 232 16.29 24.85 14.08
C VAL A 232 16.73 25.45 12.74
N LEU A 233 15.97 26.42 12.21
CA LEU A 233 16.25 27.04 10.92
C LEU A 233 17.57 27.84 10.89
N VAL A 234 17.87 28.60 11.94
CA VAL A 234 19.13 29.37 12.00
C VAL A 234 20.32 28.42 12.11
N THR A 235 20.24 27.44 13.00
CA THR A 235 21.37 26.54 13.25
C THR A 235 21.69 25.63 12.05
N ASP A 236 20.70 25.31 11.21
CA ASP A 236 20.93 24.62 9.92
C ASP A 236 21.85 25.45 8.99
N ILE A 237 21.64 26.77 8.90
CA ILE A 237 22.49 27.65 8.06
C ILE A 237 23.89 27.83 8.69
N LEU A 238 23.98 27.90 10.02
CA LEU A 238 25.27 27.94 10.72
C LEU A 238 26.10 26.68 10.44
N ASP A 239 25.46 25.51 10.43
CA ASP A 239 26.13 24.24 10.11
C ASP A 239 26.61 24.18 8.65
N ILE A 240 25.82 24.71 7.70
CA ILE A 240 26.26 24.86 6.30
C ILE A 240 27.52 25.72 6.24
N PHE A 241 27.55 26.85 6.95
CA PHE A 241 28.75 27.70 7.01
C PHE A 241 29.96 26.95 7.61
N GLY A 242 29.76 26.22 8.71
CA GLY A 242 30.80 25.39 9.32
C GLY A 242 31.39 24.37 8.34
N LYS A 243 30.52 23.66 7.61
CA LYS A 243 30.91 22.69 6.57
C LYS A 243 31.65 23.35 5.42
N LEU A 244 31.18 24.51 4.93
CA LEU A 244 31.85 25.27 3.87
C LEU A 244 33.28 25.67 4.25
N VAL A 245 33.50 26.12 5.49
CA VAL A 245 34.85 26.43 5.99
C VAL A 245 35.70 25.17 6.11
N TYR A 246 35.15 24.08 6.65
CA TYR A 246 35.85 22.80 6.77
C TYR A 246 36.28 22.23 5.40
N ASP A 247 35.36 22.15 4.45
CA ASP A 247 35.60 21.64 3.09
C ASP A 247 36.62 22.52 2.35
N ARG A 248 36.62 23.83 2.61
CA ARG A 248 37.66 24.74 2.10
C ARG A 248 39.04 24.41 2.68
N LEU A 249 39.14 24.21 3.99
CA LEU A 249 40.43 23.86 4.61
C LEU A 249 40.93 22.50 4.12
N LEU A 250 40.04 21.53 3.92
CA LEU A 250 40.37 20.22 3.38
C LEU A 250 40.83 20.30 1.92
N THR A 251 40.11 21.03 1.06
CA THR A 251 40.51 21.24 -0.36
C THR A 251 41.83 21.99 -0.48
N MET A 252 42.09 23.00 0.36
CA MET A 252 43.39 23.66 0.43
C MET A 252 44.50 22.70 0.87
N THR A 253 44.22 21.81 1.82
CA THR A 253 45.16 20.77 2.27
C THR A 253 45.48 19.80 1.13
N ASN A 254 44.47 19.26 0.46
CA ASN A 254 44.65 18.28 -0.62
C ASN A 254 45.34 18.89 -1.86
N THR A 255 45.06 20.16 -2.19
CA THR A 255 45.76 20.84 -3.30
C THR A 255 47.25 21.06 -3.01
N GLU A 256 47.62 21.48 -1.80
CA GLU A 256 49.02 21.64 -1.40
C GLU A 256 49.75 20.31 -1.22
N ARG A 257 49.05 19.25 -0.81
CA ARG A 257 49.59 17.88 -0.73
C ARG A 257 49.84 17.30 -2.12
N LYS A 258 48.90 17.44 -3.06
CA LYS A 258 49.07 17.06 -4.47
C LYS A 258 50.27 17.77 -5.11
N ALA A 259 50.45 19.07 -4.84
CA ALA A 259 51.59 19.82 -5.34
C ALA A 259 52.95 19.30 -4.81
N LYS A 260 52.95 18.59 -3.67
CA LYS A 260 54.12 17.95 -3.07
C LYS A 260 54.21 16.43 -3.35
N GLY A 261 53.27 15.86 -4.12
CA GLY A 261 53.25 14.44 -4.48
C GLY A 261 52.71 13.49 -3.41
N TYR A 262 52.03 14.00 -2.37
CA TYR A 262 51.38 13.17 -1.35
C TYR A 262 49.95 12.79 -1.73
N GLU A 263 49.46 11.66 -1.21
CA GLU A 263 48.08 11.20 -1.36
C GLU A 263 47.08 12.16 -0.69
N GLU A 264 45.85 12.17 -1.24
CA GLU A 264 44.73 12.95 -0.73
C GLU A 264 44.27 12.45 0.63
N LEU A 265 43.99 13.37 1.55
CA LEU A 265 43.41 13.03 2.85
C LEU A 265 41.90 12.87 2.70
N LEU A 266 41.38 11.78 3.27
CA LEU A 266 39.96 11.54 3.42
C LEU A 266 39.38 12.39 4.54
N LYS A 267 38.07 12.64 4.48
CA LYS A 267 37.34 13.36 5.51
C LYS A 267 37.48 12.60 6.83
N ASP A 268 37.88 13.29 7.88
CA ASP A 268 37.95 12.80 9.26
C ASP A 268 39.04 11.77 9.61
N GLU A 269 39.99 11.46 8.71
CA GLU A 269 41.13 10.55 8.95
C GLU A 269 42.49 11.23 8.71
N PHE A 270 42.79 12.29 9.46
CA PHE A 270 44.10 12.96 9.42
C PHE A 270 44.53 13.52 10.78
N THR A 271 45.84 13.66 10.97
CA THR A 271 46.47 14.27 12.17
C THR A 271 47.00 15.68 11.87
N THR A 272 47.19 16.51 12.91
CA THR A 272 47.67 17.90 12.76
C THR A 272 49.03 18.01 12.05
N VAL A 273 49.87 16.98 12.16
CA VAL A 273 51.21 16.93 11.55
C VAL A 273 51.15 16.82 10.02
N GLU A 274 50.07 16.25 9.48
CA GLU A 274 49.91 15.99 8.04
C GLU A 274 49.44 17.22 7.25
N ILE A 275 49.22 18.34 7.96
CA ILE A 275 48.56 19.54 7.45
C ILE A 275 49.61 20.62 7.18
N PRO A 276 49.66 21.19 5.96
CA PRO A 276 50.62 22.25 5.61
C PRO A 276 50.51 23.50 6.50
N ASP A 277 51.66 24.08 6.90
CA ASP A 277 51.75 25.28 7.76
C ASP A 277 50.91 26.46 7.27
N ARG A 278 50.78 26.61 5.94
CA ARG A 278 49.96 27.65 5.34
C ARG A 278 48.48 27.45 5.65
N VAL A 279 47.97 26.22 5.57
CA VAL A 279 46.59 25.90 5.91
C VAL A 279 46.36 26.05 7.42
N GLN A 280 47.30 25.64 8.26
CA GLN A 280 47.24 25.86 9.70
C GLN A 280 47.12 27.35 10.04
N THR A 281 47.88 28.21 9.35
CA THR A 281 47.81 29.67 9.52
C THR A 281 46.45 30.23 9.10
N VAL A 282 45.89 29.74 7.99
CA VAL A 282 44.55 30.13 7.52
C VAL A 282 43.46 29.69 8.51
N ALA A 283 43.58 28.49 9.07
CA ALA A 283 42.67 28.02 10.11
C ALA A 283 42.76 28.88 11.38
N LYS A 284 43.97 29.19 11.88
CA LYS A 284 44.17 30.12 13.01
C LYS A 284 43.58 31.50 12.75
N ASN A 285 43.70 32.02 11.54
CA ASN A 285 43.12 33.31 11.15
C ASN A 285 41.59 33.36 11.26
N TRP A 286 40.89 32.24 11.04
CA TRP A 286 39.45 32.17 11.29
C TRP A 286 39.15 32.38 12.78
N PHE A 287 39.85 31.68 13.67
CA PHE A 287 39.66 31.84 15.13
C PHE A 287 40.07 33.22 15.65
N TYR A 288 41.12 33.84 15.10
CA TYR A 288 41.44 35.24 15.42
C TYR A 288 40.34 36.20 15.01
N LYS A 289 39.69 35.98 13.86
CA LYS A 289 38.53 36.79 13.44
C LYS A 289 37.32 36.55 14.34
N LEU A 290 37.06 35.32 14.77
CA LEU A 290 35.98 35.03 15.72
C LEU A 290 36.17 35.76 17.05
N ALA A 291 37.42 35.87 17.53
CA ALA A 291 37.74 36.60 18.75
C ALA A 291 37.43 38.12 18.65
N THR A 292 37.27 38.67 17.44
CA THR A 292 36.91 40.09 17.24
C THR A 292 35.41 40.38 17.44
N ILE A 293 34.56 39.34 17.45
CA ILE A 293 33.12 39.48 17.68
C ILE A 293 32.90 39.83 19.15
N LYS A 294 32.34 41.02 19.41
CA LYS A 294 32.15 41.55 20.77
C LYS A 294 30.93 40.96 21.49
N GLU A 295 29.89 40.62 20.75
CA GLU A 295 28.65 40.07 21.32
C GLU A 295 28.80 38.58 21.64
N LEU A 296 28.38 38.19 22.86
CA LEU A 296 28.55 36.83 23.36
C LEU A 296 27.77 35.80 22.54
N LEU A 297 26.49 36.09 22.23
CA LEU A 297 25.58 35.13 21.60
C LEU A 297 26.00 34.77 20.16
N PRO A 298 26.24 35.74 19.25
CA PRO A 298 26.72 35.40 17.91
C PRO A 298 28.08 34.72 17.95
N ARG A 299 29.00 35.21 18.79
CA ARG A 299 30.31 34.61 18.94
C ARG A 299 30.20 33.13 19.32
N PHE A 300 29.38 32.82 20.32
CA PHE A 300 29.14 31.46 20.77
C PHE A 300 28.66 30.53 19.63
N TYR A 301 27.64 30.94 18.88
CA TYR A 301 27.06 30.13 17.82
C TYR A 301 28.04 29.90 16.66
N VAL A 302 28.74 30.95 16.23
CA VAL A 302 29.71 30.84 15.13
C VAL A 302 30.96 30.06 15.55
N GLU A 303 31.42 30.25 16.79
CA GLU A 303 32.55 29.49 17.34
C GLU A 303 32.20 28.01 17.49
N THR A 304 31.00 27.70 17.94
CA THR A 304 30.50 26.32 18.02
C THR A 304 30.39 25.69 16.63
N ALA A 305 29.90 26.41 15.61
CA ALA A 305 29.84 25.90 14.23
C ALA A 305 31.22 25.57 13.64
N LEU A 306 32.26 26.31 14.06
CA LEU A 306 33.62 26.19 13.52
C LEU A 306 34.55 25.33 14.38
N ILE A 307 34.10 24.84 15.54
CA ILE A 307 34.98 24.12 16.49
C ILE A 307 35.65 22.89 15.87
N GLY A 308 34.98 22.20 14.93
CA GLY A 308 35.58 21.09 14.16
C GLY A 308 36.76 21.50 13.28
N CYS A 309 36.83 22.77 12.85
CA CYS A 309 37.97 23.28 12.09
C CYS A 309 39.24 23.45 12.94
N MET A 310 39.17 23.35 14.27
CA MET A 310 40.36 23.38 15.13
C MET A 310 41.29 22.19 14.90
N ARG A 311 40.74 21.06 14.44
CA ARG A 311 41.51 19.87 14.06
C ARG A 311 42.60 20.16 13.02
N PHE A 312 42.47 21.25 12.24
CA PHE A 312 43.48 21.64 11.26
C PHE A 312 44.75 22.26 11.86
N PHE A 313 44.77 22.61 13.15
CA PHE A 313 45.97 23.19 13.77
C PHE A 313 46.20 22.75 15.23
N ASP A 314 45.19 22.30 15.95
CA ASP A 314 45.27 21.91 17.36
C ASP A 314 44.09 20.97 17.75
N ASP A 315 44.27 19.66 17.58
CA ASP A 315 43.24 18.66 17.92
C ASP A 315 43.10 18.44 19.44
N GLU A 316 44.18 18.61 20.21
CA GLU A 316 44.18 18.43 21.66
C GLU A 316 43.38 19.53 22.37
N ALA A 317 43.41 20.77 21.85
CA ALA A 317 42.67 21.89 22.40
C ALA A 317 41.15 21.82 22.18
N ILE A 318 40.64 20.90 21.35
CA ILE A 318 39.20 20.78 21.08
C ILE A 318 38.43 20.49 22.37
N THR A 319 38.87 19.51 23.16
CA THR A 319 38.18 19.11 24.41
C THR A 319 38.11 20.27 25.41
N ALA A 320 39.21 21.00 25.59
CA ALA A 320 39.26 22.16 26.48
C ALA A 320 38.33 23.30 26.01
N ASN A 321 38.29 23.56 24.70
CA ASN A 321 37.40 24.58 24.14
C ASN A 321 35.94 24.17 24.16
N VAL A 322 35.63 22.89 24.00
CA VAL A 322 34.27 22.34 24.18
C VAL A 322 33.81 22.56 25.61
N ILE A 323 34.62 22.23 26.62
CA ILE A 323 34.27 22.48 28.04
C ILE A 323 34.01 23.97 28.28
N ARG A 324 34.83 24.86 27.72
CA ARG A 324 34.61 26.30 27.79
C ARG A 324 33.30 26.73 27.11
N LEU A 325 33.00 26.20 25.92
CA LEU A 325 31.74 26.47 25.21
C LEU A 325 30.54 25.98 26.01
N CYS A 326 30.65 24.83 26.70
CA CYS A 326 29.62 24.30 27.60
C CYS A 326 29.30 25.24 28.78
N GLU A 327 30.27 26.04 29.24
CA GLU A 327 30.10 27.00 30.34
C GLU A 327 29.52 28.35 29.87
N MET A 328 29.74 28.75 28.61
CA MET A 328 29.29 30.05 28.08
C MET A 328 27.77 30.29 28.19
N PRO A 329 26.88 29.29 27.98
CA PRO A 329 25.44 29.44 28.18
C PRO A 329 25.04 29.87 29.59
N ASN A 330 25.87 29.66 30.62
CA ASN A 330 25.61 30.12 31.99
C ASN A 330 25.55 31.65 32.09
N TYR A 331 26.18 32.37 31.15
CA TYR A 331 26.22 33.83 31.13
C TYR A 331 25.14 34.46 30.24
N MET A 332 24.26 33.66 29.62
CA MET A 332 23.15 34.15 28.82
C MET A 332 21.97 34.53 29.71
N ARG A 333 21.42 35.74 29.54
CA ARG A 333 20.37 36.28 30.43
C ARG A 333 19.00 35.62 30.26
N HIS A 334 18.69 35.12 29.06
CA HIS A 334 17.38 34.52 28.76
C HIS A 334 17.45 32.99 28.87
N TRP A 335 16.56 32.41 29.68
CA TRP A 335 16.49 30.96 29.96
C TRP A 335 16.32 30.11 28.69
N LEU A 336 15.42 30.53 27.79
CA LEU A 336 15.15 29.84 26.52
C LEU A 336 16.39 29.82 25.61
N SER A 337 17.02 30.98 25.40
CA SER A 337 18.25 31.09 24.59
C SER A 337 19.40 30.28 25.18
N SER A 338 19.56 30.28 26.52
CA SER A 338 20.55 29.45 27.21
C SER A 338 20.32 27.96 27.00
N ALA A 339 19.08 27.49 27.09
CA ALA A 339 18.74 26.06 26.91
C ALA A 339 19.04 25.57 25.49
N TYR A 340 18.61 26.31 24.48
CA TYR A 340 18.85 25.96 23.07
C TYR A 340 20.32 26.13 22.66
N ALA A 341 21.03 27.10 23.25
CA ALA A 341 22.48 27.21 23.09
C ALA A 341 23.21 25.94 23.59
N ARG A 342 22.82 25.40 24.76
CA ARG A 342 23.35 24.12 25.26
C ARG A 342 23.02 22.97 24.31
N ALA A 343 21.78 22.90 23.82
CA ALA A 343 21.38 21.88 22.86
C ALA A 343 22.23 21.92 21.58
N TYR A 344 22.56 23.12 21.08
CA TYR A 344 23.42 23.29 19.91
C TYR A 344 24.86 22.80 20.15
N VAL A 345 25.47 23.16 21.28
CA VAL A 345 26.81 22.64 21.62
C VAL A 345 26.79 21.12 21.77
N CYS A 346 25.80 20.55 22.46
CA CYS A 346 25.66 19.10 22.59
C CYS A 346 25.54 18.43 21.20
N ARG A 347 24.76 19.03 20.29
CA ARG A 347 24.63 18.56 18.90
C ARG A 347 25.97 18.53 18.17
N VAL A 348 26.76 19.61 18.26
CA VAL A 348 28.05 19.70 17.58
C VAL A 348 29.09 18.77 18.21
N VAL A 349 29.11 18.63 19.54
CA VAL A 349 30.01 17.70 20.25
C VAL A 349 29.77 16.26 19.81
N MET A 350 28.50 15.84 19.71
CA MET A 350 28.13 14.50 19.23
C MET A 350 28.61 14.21 17.80
N ARG A 351 28.68 15.22 16.92
CA ARG A 351 29.24 15.07 15.56
C ARG A 351 30.76 14.95 15.53
N LEU A 352 31.45 15.55 16.49
CA LEU A 352 32.92 15.61 16.48
C LEU A 352 33.55 14.42 17.18
N LYS A 353 33.24 14.23 18.47
CA LYS A 353 33.71 13.11 19.29
C LYS A 353 32.62 12.79 20.33
N PRO A 354 31.87 11.68 20.19
CA PRO A 354 30.77 11.33 21.10
C PRO A 354 31.20 10.91 22.52
N ILE A 355 32.51 10.93 22.83
CA ILE A 355 33.10 10.36 24.06
C ILE A 355 33.22 11.39 25.21
N CYS A 356 32.90 12.67 24.97
CA CYS A 356 33.06 13.75 25.97
C CYS A 356 31.91 13.80 27.01
N HIS A 357 31.52 12.66 27.59
CA HIS A 357 30.39 12.52 28.52
C HIS A 357 30.41 13.54 29.67
N GLU A 358 31.56 13.73 30.33
CA GLU A 358 31.70 14.63 31.48
C GLU A 358 31.27 16.07 31.16
N SER A 359 31.62 16.56 29.96
CA SER A 359 31.28 17.93 29.53
C SER A 359 29.78 18.11 29.24
N LEU A 360 29.15 17.10 28.65
CA LEU A 360 27.71 17.08 28.35
C LEU A 360 26.88 16.97 29.64
N PHE A 361 27.30 16.13 30.58
CA PHE A 361 26.70 16.03 31.91
C PHE A 361 26.86 17.30 32.73
N LYS A 362 28.02 17.98 32.64
CA LYS A 362 28.20 19.29 33.26
C LYS A 362 27.22 20.31 32.69
N CYS A 363 27.06 20.35 31.36
CA CYS A 363 26.04 21.19 30.71
C CYS A 363 24.62 20.91 31.23
N LEU A 364 24.27 19.65 31.46
CA LEU A 364 22.98 19.25 32.00
C LEU A 364 22.81 19.67 33.46
N ASN A 365 23.79 19.36 34.32
CA ASN A 365 23.77 19.70 35.74
C ASN A 365 23.66 21.21 35.96
N ASP A 366 24.52 21.99 35.29
CA ASP A 366 24.51 23.46 35.40
C ASP A 366 23.14 24.04 35.04
N TRP A 367 22.48 23.47 34.03
CA TRP A 367 21.14 23.91 33.62
C TRP A 367 20.09 23.58 34.69
N ILE A 368 20.10 22.36 35.21
CA ILE A 368 19.17 21.90 36.25
C ILE A 368 19.29 22.73 37.54
N PHE A 369 20.49 23.23 37.86
CA PHE A 369 20.69 24.11 39.01
C PHE A 369 20.22 25.56 38.78
N LEU A 370 20.30 26.05 37.55
CA LEU A 370 19.84 27.40 37.17
C LEU A 370 18.31 27.50 36.96
N SER A 371 17.63 26.37 36.75
CA SER A 371 16.23 26.31 36.33
C SER A 371 15.19 26.30 37.47
N SER A 372 15.52 26.77 38.67
CA SER A 372 14.63 26.69 39.86
C SER A 372 13.31 27.46 39.72
N THR A 373 13.14 28.30 38.70
CA THR A 373 11.89 29.02 38.39
C THR A 373 11.72 29.16 36.88
N VAL A 374 11.11 28.17 36.21
CA VAL A 374 10.77 28.32 34.78
C VAL A 374 9.28 28.07 34.53
N PRO A 375 8.53 29.05 34.00
CA PRO A 375 7.07 29.00 33.91
C PRO A 375 6.51 28.17 32.74
N GLN A 376 7.33 27.65 31.82
CA GLN A 376 6.86 27.01 30.58
C GLN A 376 7.71 25.79 30.18
N THR A 377 7.32 24.60 30.66
CA THR A 377 8.02 23.32 30.43
C THR A 377 7.98 22.87 28.95
N GLU A 378 6.88 23.14 28.24
CA GLU A 378 6.67 22.66 26.86
C GLU A 378 7.65 23.24 25.83
N LEU A 379 8.08 24.51 26.00
CA LEU A 379 9.04 25.17 25.11
C LEU A 379 10.48 24.67 25.28
N LEU A 380 10.78 24.14 26.47
CA LEU A 380 12.10 23.64 26.84
C LEU A 380 12.25 22.15 26.57
N ALA A 381 11.16 21.40 26.54
CA ALA A 381 11.16 19.95 26.35
C ALA A 381 12.05 19.52 25.18
N PRO A 382 11.98 20.10 23.95
CA PRO A 382 12.83 19.64 22.85
C PRO A 382 14.33 19.82 23.08
N ALA A 383 14.72 20.95 23.68
CA ALA A 383 16.12 21.23 23.99
C ALA A 383 16.63 20.30 25.09
N LEU A 384 15.83 20.11 26.15
CA LEU A 384 16.16 19.25 27.27
C LEU A 384 16.25 17.79 26.83
N GLU A 385 15.29 17.32 26.03
CA GLU A 385 15.31 15.97 25.48
C GLU A 385 16.56 15.70 24.65
N TRP A 386 17.00 16.68 23.86
CA TRP A 386 18.25 16.56 23.11
C TRP A 386 19.47 16.49 24.01
N ILE A 387 19.56 17.37 25.01
CA ILE A 387 20.70 17.39 25.95
C ILE A 387 20.78 16.07 26.73
N ILE A 388 19.64 15.58 27.23
CA ILE A 388 19.59 14.31 27.97
C ILE A 388 19.98 13.13 27.06
N GLN A 389 19.48 13.09 25.82
CA GLN A 389 19.87 12.05 24.87
C GLN A 389 21.37 12.08 24.58
N CYS A 390 21.97 13.26 24.41
CA CYS A 390 23.41 13.40 24.22
C CYS A 390 24.20 12.95 25.47
N ALA A 391 23.74 13.32 26.66
CA ALA A 391 24.40 12.94 27.91
C ALA A 391 24.29 11.44 28.22
N SER A 392 23.14 10.84 27.92
CA SER A 392 22.84 9.41 28.18
C SER A 392 23.33 8.45 27.11
N TYR A 393 23.93 8.95 26.01
CA TYR A 393 24.51 8.09 24.99
C TYR A 393 25.55 7.14 25.63
N GLY A 394 25.48 5.84 25.34
CA GLY A 394 26.40 4.85 25.92
C GLY A 394 26.26 4.59 27.44
N ALA A 395 25.22 5.12 28.10
CA ALA A 395 24.95 4.83 29.51
C ALA A 395 24.37 3.41 29.67
N ASP A 396 24.98 2.61 30.53
CA ASP A 396 24.59 1.21 30.78
C ASP A 396 24.23 0.95 32.25
N SER A 397 24.90 1.63 33.18
CA SER A 397 24.72 1.47 34.61
C SER A 397 23.75 2.51 35.18
N TYR A 398 23.04 2.14 36.25
CA TYR A 398 22.20 3.08 36.98
C TYR A 398 22.99 4.29 37.50
N GLU A 399 24.25 4.07 37.87
CA GLU A 399 25.16 5.08 38.41
C GLU A 399 25.48 6.20 37.40
N ASP A 400 25.52 5.87 36.10
CA ASP A 400 25.89 6.82 35.03
C ASP A 400 24.88 7.98 34.94
N MET A 401 23.61 7.72 35.30
CA MET A 401 22.53 8.71 35.30
C MET A 401 22.06 9.09 36.72
N LEU A 402 22.77 8.68 37.78
CA LEU A 402 22.36 8.89 39.18
C LEU A 402 21.96 10.35 39.50
N PRO A 403 22.65 11.39 39.01
CA PRO A 403 22.24 12.77 39.25
C PRO A 403 20.82 13.05 38.73
N LEU A 404 20.46 12.58 37.53
CA LEU A 404 19.12 12.76 36.97
C LEU A 404 18.06 12.01 37.77
N TRP A 405 18.34 10.78 38.20
CA TRP A 405 17.45 10.04 39.09
C TRP A 405 17.16 10.83 40.37
N ASN A 406 18.20 11.37 41.01
CA ASN A 406 18.06 12.17 42.22
C ASN A 406 17.27 13.45 41.98
N PHE A 407 17.47 14.14 40.84
CA PHE A 407 16.70 15.33 40.49
C PHE A 407 15.22 15.02 40.22
N CYS A 408 14.91 13.88 39.58
CA CYS A 408 13.53 13.47 39.35
C CYS A 408 12.81 13.04 40.64
N HIS A 409 13.54 12.65 41.69
CA HIS A 409 12.99 12.41 43.02
C HIS A 409 12.60 13.70 43.76
N LEU A 410 13.07 14.87 43.32
CA LEU A 410 12.69 16.16 43.87
C LEU A 410 11.38 16.65 43.21
N SER A 411 10.33 16.81 44.00
CA SER A 411 8.99 17.20 43.52
C SER A 411 8.97 18.49 42.70
N GLU A 412 9.79 19.48 43.06
CA GLU A 412 9.88 20.77 42.38
C GLU A 412 10.42 20.67 40.93
N LYS A 413 11.27 19.67 40.65
CA LYS A 413 11.97 19.52 39.36
C LYS A 413 11.41 18.38 38.51
N ARG A 414 10.64 17.48 39.12
CA ARG A 414 10.06 16.30 38.48
C ARG A 414 9.24 16.64 37.23
N SER A 415 8.31 17.59 37.35
CA SER A 415 7.41 18.00 36.27
C SER A 415 8.14 18.54 35.03
N LEU A 416 9.37 19.02 35.19
CA LEU A 416 10.21 19.51 34.11
C LEU A 416 11.12 18.41 33.53
N LEU A 417 11.63 17.50 34.37
CA LEU A 417 12.70 16.58 33.99
C LEU A 417 12.23 15.17 33.64
N LEU A 418 11.16 14.66 34.27
CA LEU A 418 10.84 13.24 34.19
C LEU A 418 10.37 12.81 32.80
N GLU A 419 9.45 13.55 32.19
CA GLU A 419 8.97 13.25 30.84
C GLU A 419 10.12 13.31 29.80
N PRO A 420 10.91 14.41 29.73
CA PRO A 420 12.10 14.46 28.88
C PRO A 420 13.09 13.34 29.18
N PHE A 421 13.29 12.98 30.45
CA PHE A 421 14.20 11.90 30.82
C PHE A 421 13.76 10.57 30.22
N VAL A 422 12.48 10.20 30.37
CA VAL A 422 11.94 8.93 29.85
C VAL A 422 11.93 8.89 28.30
N LEU A 423 11.67 10.02 27.64
CA LEU A 423 11.67 10.09 26.17
C LEU A 423 13.07 10.00 25.56
N SER A 424 14.09 10.45 26.28
CA SER A 424 15.42 10.73 25.69
C SER A 424 16.47 9.65 25.87
N VAL A 425 16.32 8.81 26.90
CA VAL A 425 17.27 7.72 27.14
C VAL A 425 17.09 6.59 26.13
N SER A 426 18.14 5.80 25.92
CA SER A 426 18.12 4.65 25.00
C SER A 426 17.10 3.60 25.43
N ASN A 427 16.56 2.87 24.44
CA ASN A 427 15.63 1.76 24.69
C ASN A 427 16.25 0.70 25.62
N THR A 428 17.51 0.35 25.37
CA THR A 428 18.28 -0.63 26.16
C THR A 428 18.38 -0.24 27.63
N TYR A 429 18.65 1.04 27.91
CA TYR A 429 18.75 1.56 29.26
C TYR A 429 17.40 1.53 29.99
N ILE A 430 16.31 1.95 29.33
CA ILE A 430 14.95 1.90 29.92
C ILE A 430 14.57 0.47 30.29
N PHE A 431 14.79 -0.50 29.40
CA PHE A 431 14.36 -1.89 29.65
C PHE A 431 15.13 -2.53 30.80
N LYS A 432 16.45 -2.27 30.89
CA LYS A 432 17.29 -2.77 31.98
C LYS A 432 16.88 -2.22 33.35
N HIS A 433 16.42 -0.97 33.41
CA HIS A 433 16.05 -0.27 34.65
C HIS A 433 14.53 -0.01 34.75
N ALA A 434 13.71 -0.78 34.05
CA ALA A 434 12.27 -0.53 33.94
C ALA A 434 11.54 -0.55 35.29
N ARG A 435 11.99 -1.39 36.25
CA ARG A 435 11.43 -1.43 37.61
C ARG A 435 11.69 -0.14 38.39
N GLN A 436 12.89 0.42 38.23
CA GLN A 436 13.29 1.67 38.88
C GLN A 436 12.50 2.84 38.30
N PHE A 437 12.37 2.90 36.97
CA PHE A 437 11.51 3.89 36.30
C PHE A 437 10.05 3.77 36.75
N CYS A 438 9.50 2.56 36.85
CA CYS A 438 8.15 2.34 37.34
C CYS A 438 7.95 2.89 38.77
N LYS A 439 8.91 2.66 39.69
CA LYS A 439 8.85 3.23 41.03
C LYS A 439 8.92 4.75 41.03
N LEU A 440 9.75 5.32 40.16
CA LEU A 440 9.90 6.77 40.02
C LEU A 440 8.60 7.39 39.50
N VAL A 441 8.01 6.85 38.42
CA VAL A 441 6.77 7.35 37.81
C VAL A 441 5.58 7.26 38.79
N LEU A 442 5.55 6.26 39.68
CA LEU A 442 4.47 6.08 40.65
C LEU A 442 4.64 6.83 41.98
N GLN A 443 5.68 7.66 42.14
CA GLN A 443 6.02 8.28 43.42
C GLN A 443 5.06 9.42 43.83
N ASP A 444 4.59 10.25 42.89
CA ASP A 444 3.74 11.42 43.17
C ASP A 444 2.30 11.24 42.67
N LYS A 445 1.34 11.92 43.31
CA LYS A 445 -0.10 11.73 43.09
C LYS A 445 -0.76 12.79 42.20
N ASP A 446 -0.13 13.94 41.99
CA ASP A 446 -0.83 15.11 41.44
C ASP A 446 -0.75 15.22 39.90
N SER A 447 0.12 14.45 39.21
CA SER A 447 0.26 14.51 37.73
C SER A 447 0.88 13.26 37.07
N PHE A 448 0.44 12.07 37.49
CA PHE A 448 1.05 10.80 37.00
C PHE A 448 0.52 10.30 35.65
N ALA A 449 -0.59 10.83 35.12
CA ALA A 449 -1.23 10.27 33.92
C ALA A 449 -0.35 10.42 32.66
N LYS A 450 0.15 11.63 32.38
CA LYS A 450 1.05 11.89 31.25
C LYS A 450 2.36 11.11 31.37
N GLU A 451 2.94 11.07 32.56
CA GLU A 451 4.17 10.33 32.85
C GLU A 451 3.99 8.82 32.61
N LEU A 452 2.85 8.24 33.01
CA LEU A 452 2.50 6.84 32.76
C LEU A 452 2.29 6.55 31.28
N THR A 453 1.65 7.46 30.54
CA THR A 453 1.44 7.31 29.10
C THR A 453 2.78 7.28 28.37
N VAL A 454 3.66 8.25 28.65
CA VAL A 454 5.00 8.33 28.07
C VAL A 454 5.86 7.12 28.44
N PHE A 455 5.80 6.67 29.69
CA PHE A 455 6.54 5.47 30.09
C PHE A 455 6.01 4.22 29.36
N GLY A 456 4.69 4.05 29.29
CA GLY A 456 4.07 2.91 28.63
C GLY A 456 4.40 2.82 27.15
N THR A 457 4.41 3.94 26.41
CA THR A 457 4.71 3.95 24.97
C THR A 457 6.12 3.44 24.70
N ARG A 458 7.10 3.89 25.50
CA ARG A 458 8.51 3.45 25.38
C ARG A 458 8.68 1.95 25.68
N LEU A 459 7.88 1.39 26.58
CA LEU A 459 7.93 -0.04 26.92
C LEU A 459 7.35 -0.97 25.84
N ILE A 460 6.46 -0.46 24.97
CA ILE A 460 5.88 -1.24 23.87
C ILE A 460 6.94 -1.53 22.79
N ASP A 461 7.93 -0.66 22.61
CA ASP A 461 8.88 -0.69 21.49
C ASP A 461 9.98 -1.76 21.60
N GLY A 462 10.18 -2.41 22.75
CA GLY A 462 11.25 -3.40 22.92
C GLY A 462 10.84 -4.67 23.64
N GLU A 463 11.76 -5.30 24.36
CA GLU A 463 11.55 -6.53 25.12
C GLU A 463 12.09 -6.36 26.55
N ILE A 464 11.24 -6.63 27.55
CA ILE A 464 11.57 -6.51 28.98
C ILE A 464 11.69 -7.92 29.60
N ASP A 465 12.32 -8.13 30.75
CA ASP A 465 12.26 -9.44 31.42
C ASP A 465 10.83 -9.78 31.94
N GLU A 466 10.43 -11.05 31.91
CA GLU A 466 9.07 -11.49 32.28
C GLU A 466 8.68 -11.08 33.71
N ASP A 467 9.60 -11.23 34.67
CA ASP A 467 9.37 -10.86 36.06
C ASP A 467 9.09 -9.35 36.21
N SER A 468 9.84 -8.50 35.50
CA SER A 468 9.62 -7.05 35.49
C SER A 468 8.28 -6.70 34.87
N ARG A 469 7.88 -7.34 33.76
CA ARG A 469 6.59 -7.06 33.08
C ARG A 469 5.43 -7.22 34.05
N VAL A 470 5.38 -8.35 34.77
CA VAL A 470 4.30 -8.66 35.73
C VAL A 470 4.27 -7.65 36.88
N ILE A 471 5.43 -7.32 37.45
CA ILE A 471 5.53 -6.36 38.56
C ILE A 471 5.10 -4.96 38.12
N ILE A 472 5.54 -4.51 36.94
CA ILE A 472 5.19 -3.19 36.40
C ILE A 472 3.68 -3.10 36.20
N LEU A 473 3.06 -4.05 35.49
CA LEU A 473 1.62 -4.00 35.24
C LEU A 473 0.81 -4.01 36.54
N LYS A 474 1.17 -4.87 37.50
CA LYS A 474 0.50 -4.95 38.80
C LYS A 474 0.58 -3.65 39.60
N ASN A 475 1.70 -2.94 39.51
CA ASN A 475 1.88 -1.67 40.21
C ASN A 475 1.16 -0.51 39.52
N VAL A 476 1.07 -0.54 38.20
CA VAL A 476 0.50 0.56 37.39
C VAL A 476 -1.03 0.50 37.33
N LEU A 477 -1.62 -0.70 37.22
CA LEU A 477 -3.07 -0.88 37.07
C LEU A 477 -3.91 -0.08 38.09
N PRO A 478 -3.61 -0.10 39.40
CA PRO A 478 -4.39 0.62 40.40
C PRO A 478 -4.31 2.15 40.28
N PHE A 479 -3.30 2.68 39.59
CA PHE A 479 -3.17 4.11 39.33
C PHE A 479 -3.96 4.51 38.09
N ILE A 480 -3.96 3.71 37.04
CA ILE A 480 -4.79 3.93 35.84
C ILE A 480 -6.27 4.01 36.23
N SER A 481 -6.74 3.09 37.07
CA SER A 481 -8.14 3.08 37.54
C SER A 481 -8.53 4.34 38.32
N LYS A 482 -7.58 5.05 38.94
CA LYS A 482 -7.82 6.27 39.75
C LYS A 482 -7.85 7.56 38.94
N ILE A 483 -7.50 7.56 37.67
CA ILE A 483 -7.53 8.77 36.84
C ILE A 483 -9.00 9.20 36.67
N GLU A 484 -9.30 10.44 37.09
CA GLU A 484 -10.64 11.04 37.04
C GLU A 484 -10.93 11.69 35.69
N ASP A 485 -9.94 12.35 35.08
CA ASP A 485 -10.10 12.94 33.75
C ASP A 485 -10.16 11.84 32.68
N ILE A 486 -11.25 11.84 31.93
CA ILE A 486 -11.55 10.82 30.91
C ILE A 486 -10.53 10.91 29.78
N LYS A 487 -10.09 12.12 29.40
CA LYS A 487 -9.12 12.29 28.32
C LYS A 487 -7.78 11.65 28.67
N GLU A 488 -7.21 12.03 29.81
CA GLU A 488 -5.95 11.46 30.29
C GLU A 488 -6.07 9.97 30.59
N TYR A 489 -7.24 9.51 31.07
CA TYR A 489 -7.50 8.09 31.28
C TYR A 489 -7.46 7.30 29.97
N VAL A 490 -8.14 7.75 28.91
CA VAL A 490 -8.19 7.03 27.63
C VAL A 490 -6.82 6.98 26.99
N GLU A 491 -6.09 8.11 26.93
CA GLU A 491 -4.73 8.17 26.38
C GLU A 491 -3.80 7.18 27.10
N CYS A 492 -3.87 7.12 28.43
CA CYS A 492 -3.08 6.19 29.24
C CYS A 492 -3.54 4.73 29.06
N ALA A 493 -4.84 4.47 29.14
CA ALA A 493 -5.40 3.12 29.07
C ALA A 493 -5.16 2.47 27.70
N VAL A 494 -5.23 3.23 26.60
CA VAL A 494 -4.89 2.73 25.24
C VAL A 494 -3.47 2.20 25.18
N VAL A 495 -2.50 2.94 25.74
CA VAL A 495 -1.09 2.53 25.76
C VAL A 495 -0.92 1.28 26.63
N TRP A 496 -1.47 1.25 27.83
CA TRP A 496 -1.30 0.12 28.74
C TRP A 496 -2.06 -1.13 28.31
N CYS A 497 -3.21 -0.99 27.64
CA CYS A 497 -3.89 -2.12 26.98
C CYS A 497 -3.04 -2.67 25.83
N SER A 498 -2.37 -1.80 25.06
CA SER A 498 -1.45 -2.21 23.99
C SER A 498 -0.22 -2.94 24.55
N PHE A 499 0.32 -2.48 25.68
CA PHE A 499 1.36 -3.19 26.43
C PHE A 499 0.89 -4.56 26.93
N ALA A 500 -0.32 -4.63 27.49
CA ALA A 500 -0.92 -5.89 27.94
C ALA A 500 -1.09 -6.86 26.76
N ALA A 501 -1.54 -6.38 25.61
CA ALA A 501 -1.76 -7.19 24.41
C ALA A 501 -0.49 -7.86 23.90
N LYS A 502 0.65 -7.16 23.95
CA LYS A 502 1.95 -7.67 23.52
C LYS A 502 2.48 -8.79 24.42
N TYR A 503 2.32 -8.67 25.74
CA TYR A 503 3.04 -9.52 26.70
C TYR A 503 2.19 -10.49 27.52
N PHE A 504 0.90 -10.22 27.69
CA PHE A 504 0.04 -10.93 28.63
C PHE A 504 -1.00 -11.80 27.92
N PRO A 505 -1.58 -12.81 28.60
CA PRO A 505 -2.67 -13.61 28.04
C PRO A 505 -3.93 -12.77 27.80
N LEU A 506 -4.80 -13.25 26.91
CA LEU A 506 -6.02 -12.54 26.51
C LEU A 506 -6.92 -12.17 27.69
N LYS A 507 -6.97 -13.00 28.74
CA LYS A 507 -7.78 -12.72 29.95
C LYS A 507 -7.42 -11.38 30.61
N THR A 508 -6.12 -11.08 30.74
CA THR A 508 -5.66 -9.82 31.36
C THR A 508 -6.00 -8.63 30.47
N VAL A 509 -5.91 -8.80 29.16
CA VAL A 509 -6.31 -7.77 28.19
C VAL A 509 -7.81 -7.52 28.29
N ASP A 510 -8.62 -8.58 28.36
CA ASP A 510 -10.07 -8.50 28.49
C ASP A 510 -10.51 -7.78 29.77
N ASP A 511 -9.88 -8.08 30.91
CA ASP A 511 -10.17 -7.38 32.18
C ASP A 511 -9.94 -5.86 32.04
N MET A 512 -8.86 -5.45 31.37
CA MET A 512 -8.55 -4.03 31.13
C MET A 512 -9.50 -3.38 30.12
N LEU A 513 -9.85 -4.10 29.04
CA LEU A 513 -10.82 -3.63 28.04
C LEU A 513 -12.21 -3.47 28.65
N ASN A 514 -12.63 -4.38 29.54
CA ASN A 514 -13.89 -4.26 30.28
C ASN A 514 -13.93 -2.97 31.10
N GLU A 515 -12.85 -2.66 31.83
CA GLU A 515 -12.76 -1.43 32.62
C GLU A 515 -12.83 -0.18 31.72
N LEU A 516 -12.08 -0.17 30.62
CA LEU A 516 -12.12 0.91 29.62
C LEU A 516 -13.52 1.10 29.02
N VAL A 517 -14.15 0.02 28.55
CA VAL A 517 -15.52 0.05 27.99
C VAL A 517 -16.50 0.57 29.04
N SER A 518 -16.41 0.11 30.29
CA SER A 518 -17.31 0.56 31.36
C SER A 518 -17.19 2.06 31.65
N LYS A 519 -15.96 2.61 31.67
CA LYS A 519 -15.75 4.05 31.87
C LYS A 519 -16.19 4.86 30.65
N LEU A 520 -15.93 4.37 29.45
CA LEU A 520 -16.39 5.01 28.21
C LEU A 520 -17.92 5.05 28.13
N SER A 521 -18.62 3.93 28.38
CA SER A 521 -20.08 3.89 28.39
C SER A 521 -20.74 4.89 29.34
N ASN A 522 -20.07 5.23 30.45
CA ASN A 522 -20.57 6.22 31.42
C ASN A 522 -20.27 7.67 31.00
N SER A 523 -19.38 7.88 30.03
CA SER A 523 -18.94 9.20 29.57
C SER A 523 -19.82 9.72 28.42
N ARG A 524 -20.09 11.03 28.40
CA ARG A 524 -20.83 11.69 27.30
C ARG A 524 -19.94 12.12 26.13
N GLN A 525 -18.62 11.91 26.22
CA GLN A 525 -17.61 12.44 25.30
C GLN A 525 -16.93 11.37 24.43
N CYS A 526 -17.53 10.17 24.32
CA CYS A 526 -16.94 9.02 23.61
C CYS A 526 -16.48 9.33 22.18
N GLU A 527 -17.22 10.19 21.46
CA GLU A 527 -16.95 10.55 20.06
C GLU A 527 -15.56 11.18 19.87
N LEU A 528 -15.04 11.89 20.87
CA LEU A 528 -13.73 12.55 20.81
C LEU A 528 -12.57 11.55 20.78
N PHE A 529 -12.80 10.31 21.24
CA PHE A 529 -11.76 9.29 21.43
C PHE A 529 -11.73 8.21 20.34
N SER A 530 -12.55 8.36 19.30
CA SER A 530 -12.68 7.38 18.20
C SER A 530 -11.32 7.00 17.59
N ARG A 531 -10.43 7.98 17.38
CA ARG A 531 -9.10 7.76 16.79
C ARG A 531 -8.19 6.92 17.70
N ASP A 532 -8.21 7.17 19.00
CA ASP A 532 -7.35 6.45 19.95
C ASP A 532 -7.84 5.02 20.19
N ILE A 533 -9.16 4.82 20.17
CA ILE A 533 -9.77 3.49 20.20
C ILE A 533 -9.45 2.71 18.91
N ALA A 534 -9.52 3.35 17.74
CA ALA A 534 -9.14 2.71 16.48
C ALA A 534 -7.67 2.25 16.48
N ARG A 535 -6.76 3.08 17.03
CA ARG A 535 -5.35 2.71 17.23
C ARG A 535 -5.20 1.52 18.16
N LEU A 536 -5.93 1.48 19.28
CA LEU A 536 -5.93 0.35 20.20
C LEU A 536 -6.33 -0.94 19.48
N ILE A 537 -7.43 -0.92 18.72
CA ILE A 537 -7.90 -2.10 17.98
C ILE A 537 -6.84 -2.56 16.97
N GLU A 538 -6.21 -1.64 16.24
CA GLU A 538 -5.10 -1.98 15.35
C GLU A 538 -3.94 -2.66 16.09
N TYR A 539 -3.55 -2.17 17.25
CA TYR A 539 -2.51 -2.80 18.07
C TYR A 539 -2.92 -4.20 18.57
N LEU A 540 -4.16 -4.36 19.05
CA LEU A 540 -4.70 -5.65 19.49
C LEU A 540 -4.62 -6.68 18.37
N VAL A 541 -5.01 -6.30 17.15
CA VAL A 541 -4.98 -7.17 15.97
C VAL A 541 -3.54 -7.52 15.56
N LYS A 542 -2.59 -6.57 15.68
CA LYS A 542 -1.16 -6.79 15.38
C LYS A 542 -0.42 -7.60 16.44
N SER A 543 -0.91 -7.62 17.68
CA SER A 543 -0.22 -8.18 18.87
C SER A 543 -0.03 -9.72 18.88
N GLY A 544 -0.31 -10.41 17.78
CA GLY A 544 -0.15 -11.87 17.65
C GLY A 544 -1.29 -12.69 18.25
N LYS A 545 -2.32 -12.04 18.85
CA LYS A 545 -3.56 -12.71 19.26
C LYS A 545 -4.38 -13.09 18.04
N THR A 546 -5.03 -14.25 18.09
CA THR A 546 -5.89 -14.63 16.97
C THR A 546 -7.17 -13.80 16.99
N VAL A 547 -7.61 -13.35 15.82
CA VAL A 547 -8.82 -12.52 15.67
C VAL A 547 -10.05 -13.25 16.23
N ILE A 548 -10.10 -14.58 16.10
CA ILE A 548 -11.17 -15.43 16.66
C ILE A 548 -11.22 -15.38 18.19
N GLU A 549 -10.07 -15.41 18.86
CA GLU A 549 -10.02 -15.30 20.31
C GLU A 549 -10.48 -13.90 20.75
N LEU A 550 -10.08 -12.84 20.04
CA LEU A 550 -10.57 -11.48 20.30
C LEU A 550 -12.09 -11.37 20.14
N PHE A 551 -12.67 -11.97 19.08
CA PHE A 551 -14.13 -12.01 18.87
C PHE A 551 -14.88 -12.87 19.89
N SER A 552 -14.19 -13.75 20.62
CA SER A 552 -14.80 -14.51 21.72
C SER A 552 -15.02 -13.64 22.96
N THR A 553 -14.42 -12.44 23.00
CA THR A 553 -14.49 -11.50 24.11
C THR A 553 -15.53 -10.40 23.86
N GLU A 554 -16.54 -10.29 24.73
CA GLU A 554 -17.57 -9.25 24.61
C GLU A 554 -17.02 -7.83 24.65
N SER A 555 -15.97 -7.59 25.44
CA SER A 555 -15.32 -6.28 25.61
C SER A 555 -14.75 -5.75 24.31
N PHE A 556 -14.16 -6.64 23.50
CA PHE A 556 -13.61 -6.29 22.20
C PHE A 556 -14.70 -5.93 21.20
N ILE A 557 -15.83 -6.65 21.22
CA ILE A 557 -16.99 -6.34 20.36
C ILE A 557 -17.56 -4.98 20.74
N LYS A 558 -17.81 -4.73 22.03
CA LYS A 558 -18.31 -3.44 22.52
C LYS A 558 -17.34 -2.28 22.23
N LEU A 559 -16.03 -2.53 22.25
CA LEU A 559 -15.02 -1.53 21.93
C LEU A 559 -15.17 -0.98 20.50
N GLN A 560 -15.57 -1.82 19.55
CA GLN A 560 -15.75 -1.42 18.15
C GLN A 560 -16.89 -0.42 17.97
N ASP A 561 -17.93 -0.49 18.82
CA ASP A 561 -19.08 0.41 18.73
C ASP A 561 -18.74 1.86 19.13
N PHE A 562 -17.58 2.10 19.77
CA PHE A 562 -17.10 3.45 20.09
C PHE A 562 -16.32 4.13 18.95
N VAL A 563 -16.05 3.43 17.85
CA VAL A 563 -15.41 4.03 16.66
C VAL A 563 -16.52 4.58 15.75
N VAL A 564 -16.87 5.85 15.97
CA VAL A 564 -18.00 6.51 15.27
C VAL A 564 -17.56 7.19 13.97
N ASP A 565 -16.34 7.69 13.90
CA ASP A 565 -15.81 8.37 12.72
C ASP A 565 -15.68 7.40 11.53
N THR A 566 -16.37 7.69 10.43
CA THR A 566 -16.43 6.85 9.21
C THR A 566 -15.04 6.49 8.68
N THR A 567 -14.10 7.44 8.71
CA THR A 567 -12.74 7.23 8.18
C THR A 567 -11.91 6.32 9.07
N SER A 568 -11.98 6.53 10.38
CA SER A 568 -11.30 5.69 11.38
C SER A 568 -11.92 4.29 11.44
N MET A 569 -13.24 4.19 11.29
CA MET A 569 -13.99 2.93 11.26
C MET A 569 -13.60 2.08 10.06
N SER A 570 -13.63 2.64 8.84
CA SER A 570 -13.28 1.90 7.63
C SER A 570 -11.84 1.36 7.70
N CYS A 571 -10.88 2.20 8.11
CA CYS A 571 -9.49 1.79 8.29
C CYS A 571 -9.32 0.68 9.34
N CYS A 572 -10.02 0.79 10.47
CA CYS A 572 -10.00 -0.20 11.54
C CYS A 572 -10.57 -1.55 11.08
N LEU A 573 -11.74 -1.54 10.43
CA LEU A 573 -12.39 -2.75 9.92
C LEU A 573 -11.54 -3.44 8.85
N GLN A 574 -10.93 -2.67 7.93
CA GLN A 574 -10.00 -3.24 6.95
C GLN A 574 -8.80 -3.93 7.61
N LYS A 575 -8.24 -3.36 8.69
CA LYS A 575 -7.14 -3.98 9.44
C LYS A 575 -7.57 -5.26 10.16
N ILE A 576 -8.77 -5.30 10.75
CA ILE A 576 -9.33 -6.51 11.37
C ILE A 576 -9.51 -7.62 10.31
N LEU A 577 -10.16 -7.30 9.19
CA LEU A 577 -10.44 -8.26 8.12
C LEU A 577 -9.16 -8.76 7.43
N SER A 578 -8.21 -7.87 7.13
CA SER A 578 -6.92 -8.26 6.55
C SER A 578 -6.12 -9.16 7.50
N ALA A 579 -6.09 -8.87 8.80
CA ALA A 579 -5.45 -9.75 9.77
C ALA A 579 -6.15 -11.11 9.86
N PHE A 580 -7.48 -11.15 9.80
CA PHE A 580 -8.24 -12.41 9.76
C PHE A 580 -7.87 -13.25 8.53
N ILE A 581 -7.72 -12.62 7.37
CA ILE A 581 -7.30 -13.27 6.11
C ILE A 581 -5.89 -13.84 6.20
N VAL A 582 -4.95 -13.14 6.85
CA VAL A 582 -3.56 -13.58 7.02
C VAL A 582 -3.45 -14.73 8.02
N GLN A 583 -4.22 -14.68 9.11
CA GLN A 583 -4.16 -15.69 10.17
C GLN A 583 -4.84 -17.02 9.79
N ARG A 584 -5.74 -17.02 8.80
CA ARG A 584 -6.56 -18.20 8.47
C ARG A 584 -6.47 -18.56 6.99
N SER A 585 -6.33 -19.86 6.72
CA SER A 585 -6.50 -20.41 5.37
C SER A 585 -7.98 -20.45 4.99
N VAL A 586 -8.23 -20.51 3.68
CA VAL A 586 -9.57 -20.68 3.09
C VAL A 586 -10.23 -21.92 3.68
N SER A 587 -11.54 -21.82 3.97
CA SER A 587 -12.36 -22.91 4.54
C SER A 587 -11.83 -23.55 5.83
N SER A 588 -11.23 -22.77 6.74
CA SER A 588 -10.69 -23.30 8.01
C SER A 588 -11.60 -23.10 9.24
N CYS A 589 -12.59 -22.21 9.16
CA CYS A 589 -13.41 -21.81 10.31
C CYS A 589 -14.84 -22.39 10.23
N GLY A 590 -15.23 -23.25 11.17
CA GLY A 590 -16.59 -23.83 11.23
C GLY A 590 -17.57 -23.12 12.17
N ASN A 591 -17.18 -22.00 12.80
CA ASN A 591 -18.02 -21.34 13.80
C ASN A 591 -18.96 -20.28 13.18
N PHE A 592 -20.26 -20.60 13.13
CA PHE A 592 -21.30 -19.71 12.62
C PHE A 592 -21.44 -18.39 13.39
N SER A 593 -21.21 -18.36 14.71
CA SER A 593 -21.32 -17.12 15.49
C SER A 593 -20.29 -16.08 15.02
N ILE A 594 -19.06 -16.53 14.77
CA ILE A 594 -17.99 -15.69 14.23
C ILE A 594 -18.30 -15.30 12.78
N ALA A 595 -18.91 -16.20 12.00
CA ALA A 595 -19.34 -15.89 10.63
C ALA A 595 -20.35 -14.74 10.61
N TYR A 596 -21.34 -14.73 11.52
CA TYR A 596 -22.30 -13.62 11.65
C TYR A 596 -21.64 -12.33 12.14
N GLN A 597 -20.68 -12.40 13.06
CA GLN A 597 -19.94 -11.20 13.50
C GLN A 597 -19.10 -10.61 12.37
N ILE A 598 -18.35 -11.44 11.62
CA ILE A 598 -17.59 -10.98 10.46
C ILE A 598 -18.51 -10.43 9.37
N LEU A 599 -19.67 -11.06 9.13
CA LEU A 599 -20.67 -10.53 8.20
C LEU A 599 -21.15 -9.13 8.62
N SER A 600 -21.45 -8.93 9.91
CA SER A 600 -21.84 -7.61 10.42
C SER A 600 -20.76 -6.56 10.19
N LEU A 601 -19.48 -6.91 10.35
CA LEU A 601 -18.37 -6.00 10.06
C LEU A 601 -18.20 -5.73 8.58
N CYS A 602 -18.41 -6.73 7.73
CA CYS A 602 -18.41 -6.54 6.28
C CYS A 602 -19.52 -5.59 5.84
N THR A 603 -20.72 -5.70 6.42
CA THR A 603 -21.82 -4.77 6.17
C THR A 603 -21.48 -3.36 6.65
N LYS A 604 -21.01 -3.19 7.89
CA LYS A 604 -20.57 -1.88 8.40
C LYS A 604 -19.48 -1.25 7.52
N LEU A 605 -18.55 -2.06 7.01
CA LEU A 605 -17.49 -1.59 6.11
C LEU A 605 -18.06 -1.15 4.77
N ILE A 606 -18.93 -1.94 4.16
CA ILE A 606 -19.57 -1.60 2.88
C ILE A 606 -20.44 -0.34 3.01
N ASP A 607 -21.23 -0.22 4.08
CA ASP A 607 -22.07 0.95 4.35
C ASP A 607 -21.26 2.22 4.63
N SER A 608 -19.97 2.09 4.99
CA SER A 608 -19.08 3.22 5.21
C SER A 608 -18.62 3.90 3.91
N PHE A 609 -18.75 3.23 2.76
CA PHE A 609 -18.42 3.80 1.46
C PHE A 609 -19.66 4.45 0.84
N PRO A 610 -19.52 5.63 0.21
CA PRO A 610 -20.65 6.30 -0.44
C PRO A 610 -21.14 5.48 -1.63
N ILE A 611 -22.48 5.40 -1.77
CA ILE A 611 -23.18 4.64 -2.83
C ILE A 611 -22.87 5.19 -4.24
N ASP A 612 -22.44 6.46 -4.34
CA ASP A 612 -22.28 7.19 -5.61
C ASP A 612 -20.83 7.26 -6.14
N ALA A 613 -19.88 6.54 -5.54
CA ALA A 613 -18.51 6.48 -6.04
C ALA A 613 -18.39 5.40 -7.13
N GLU A 614 -18.85 5.73 -8.33
CA GLU A 614 -18.59 4.91 -9.52
C GLU A 614 -17.09 4.98 -9.86
N GLU A 615 -16.46 3.81 -10.01
CA GLU A 615 -15.07 3.62 -10.46
C GLU A 615 -13.97 4.14 -9.52
N ASP A 616 -13.96 3.65 -8.28
CA ASP A 616 -12.80 3.79 -7.38
C ASP A 616 -12.15 2.40 -7.16
N ASP A 617 -10.87 2.25 -7.53
CA ASP A 617 -10.07 1.04 -7.29
C ASP A 617 -10.13 0.62 -5.80
N ASP A 618 -10.32 1.59 -4.90
CA ASP A 618 -10.46 1.37 -3.47
C ASP A 618 -11.74 0.59 -3.09
N ILE A 619 -12.84 0.76 -3.83
CA ILE A 619 -14.09 0.01 -3.58
C ILE A 619 -13.92 -1.45 -3.98
N ASP A 620 -13.31 -1.71 -5.14
CA ASP A 620 -13.04 -3.08 -5.59
C ASP A 620 -12.10 -3.81 -4.63
N ASN A 621 -11.08 -3.11 -4.12
CA ASN A 621 -10.19 -3.64 -3.08
C ASN A 621 -10.95 -4.03 -1.80
N VAL A 622 -11.93 -3.23 -1.38
CA VAL A 622 -12.79 -3.51 -0.22
C VAL A 622 -13.73 -4.68 -0.48
N LEU A 623 -14.38 -4.73 -1.64
CA LEU A 623 -15.26 -5.84 -2.02
C LEU A 623 -14.48 -7.16 -2.06
N ASP A 624 -13.26 -7.14 -2.60
CA ASP A 624 -12.35 -8.28 -2.60
C ASP A 624 -11.92 -8.68 -1.19
N LEU A 625 -11.66 -7.72 -0.30
CA LEU A 625 -11.36 -7.98 1.11
C LEU A 625 -12.54 -8.69 1.79
N VAL A 626 -13.78 -8.24 1.53
CA VAL A 626 -15.00 -8.84 2.06
C VAL A 626 -15.16 -10.27 1.55
N LYS A 627 -15.05 -10.50 0.24
CA LYS A 627 -15.11 -11.85 -0.37
C LYS A 627 -14.09 -12.79 0.28
N ARG A 628 -12.81 -12.38 0.33
CA ARG A 628 -11.72 -13.19 0.91
C ARG A 628 -11.92 -13.48 2.40
N SER A 629 -12.52 -12.55 3.14
CA SER A 629 -12.85 -12.75 4.55
C SER A 629 -13.94 -13.81 4.73
N LEU A 630 -15.00 -13.73 3.92
CA LEU A 630 -16.11 -14.70 3.94
C LEU A 630 -15.70 -16.08 3.41
N ASP A 631 -14.65 -16.17 2.57
CA ASP A 631 -14.00 -17.42 2.11
C ASP A 631 -13.30 -18.23 3.20
N ARG A 632 -13.08 -17.67 4.39
CA ARG A 632 -12.44 -18.40 5.49
C ARG A 632 -13.36 -19.39 6.19
N PHE A 633 -14.67 -19.30 5.97
CA PHE A 633 -15.65 -20.14 6.67
C PHE A 633 -15.97 -21.44 5.90
N SER A 634 -15.80 -22.57 6.58
CA SER A 634 -16.25 -23.89 6.10
C SER A 634 -17.65 -24.17 6.65
N LEU A 635 -18.66 -23.71 5.93
CA LEU A 635 -20.07 -23.82 6.34
C LEU A 635 -20.74 -25.14 5.90
N GLU A 636 -20.05 -25.93 5.09
CA GLU A 636 -20.61 -27.08 4.36
C GLU A 636 -21.00 -28.27 5.27
N GLN A 637 -20.53 -28.29 6.51
CA GLN A 637 -20.84 -29.35 7.48
C GLN A 637 -22.32 -29.34 7.90
N GLU A 638 -22.94 -28.15 7.94
CA GLU A 638 -24.35 -27.98 8.34
C GLU A 638 -25.11 -27.20 7.26
N PRO A 639 -25.59 -27.88 6.20
CA PRO A 639 -26.10 -27.23 4.99
C PRO A 639 -27.32 -26.33 5.24
N GLU A 640 -28.21 -26.70 6.15
CA GLU A 640 -29.39 -25.88 6.49
C GLU A 640 -29.00 -24.55 7.17
N ARG A 641 -28.05 -24.60 8.12
CA ARG A 641 -27.54 -23.37 8.76
C ARG A 641 -26.73 -22.53 7.78
N ALA A 642 -25.95 -23.17 6.89
CA ALA A 642 -25.24 -22.49 5.83
C ALA A 642 -26.18 -21.74 4.87
N LEU A 643 -27.28 -22.37 4.47
CA LEU A 643 -28.26 -21.72 3.60
C LEU A 643 -28.90 -20.50 4.29
N ASN A 644 -29.29 -20.62 5.56
CA ASN A 644 -29.81 -19.47 6.33
C ASN A 644 -28.78 -18.35 6.42
N PHE A 645 -27.52 -18.67 6.69
CA PHE A 645 -26.44 -17.68 6.70
C PHE A 645 -26.27 -16.99 5.34
N TYR A 646 -26.38 -17.71 4.22
CA TYR A 646 -26.33 -17.09 2.88
C TYR A 646 -27.57 -16.24 2.56
N VAL A 647 -28.75 -16.61 3.09
CA VAL A 647 -29.96 -15.76 3.00
C VAL A 647 -29.74 -14.45 3.74
N ASP A 648 -29.19 -14.51 4.96
CA ASP A 648 -28.90 -13.33 5.77
C ASP A 648 -27.78 -12.49 5.15
N MET A 649 -26.75 -13.14 4.60
CA MET A 649 -25.67 -12.49 3.85
C MET A 649 -26.21 -11.72 2.65
N ARG A 650 -27.14 -12.31 1.90
CA ARG A 650 -27.79 -11.62 0.79
C ARG A 650 -28.54 -10.38 1.26
N ALA A 651 -29.29 -10.48 2.35
CA ALA A 651 -30.04 -9.35 2.89
C ALA A 651 -29.12 -8.23 3.41
N ALA A 652 -27.99 -8.60 4.01
CA ALA A 652 -27.03 -7.66 4.59
C ALA A 652 -26.09 -7.01 3.55
N LEU A 653 -25.93 -7.60 2.37
CA LEU A 653 -25.01 -7.15 1.32
C LEU A 653 -25.73 -6.71 0.04
N SER A 654 -27.06 -6.57 0.08
CA SER A 654 -27.89 -6.24 -1.11
C SER A 654 -27.57 -4.89 -1.73
N THR A 655 -26.88 -4.00 -1.01
CA THR A 655 -26.48 -2.67 -1.49
C THR A 655 -25.58 -2.75 -2.74
N ASN A 656 -24.76 -3.80 -2.87
CA ASN A 656 -23.80 -3.96 -3.97
C ASN A 656 -24.13 -5.15 -4.89
N VAL A 657 -24.29 -4.88 -6.19
CA VAL A 657 -24.63 -5.91 -7.20
C VAL A 657 -23.57 -7.00 -7.30
N ASN A 658 -22.28 -6.63 -7.24
CA ASN A 658 -21.14 -7.57 -7.29
C ASN A 658 -21.15 -8.57 -6.11
N MET A 659 -21.62 -8.15 -4.94
CA MET A 659 -21.76 -9.04 -3.79
C MET A 659 -22.93 -10.00 -3.95
N THR A 660 -24.00 -9.57 -4.61
CA THR A 660 -25.14 -10.45 -4.93
C THR A 660 -24.69 -11.63 -5.79
N PHE A 661 -23.90 -11.39 -6.84
CA PHE A 661 -23.30 -12.45 -7.67
C PHE A 661 -22.49 -13.45 -6.83
N TYR A 662 -21.62 -12.95 -5.95
CA TYR A 662 -20.81 -13.78 -5.05
C TYR A 662 -21.66 -14.67 -4.13
N VAL A 663 -22.71 -14.13 -3.51
CA VAL A 663 -23.61 -14.90 -2.63
C VAL A 663 -24.33 -16.01 -3.40
N VAL A 664 -24.82 -15.72 -4.61
CA VAL A 664 -25.49 -16.73 -5.44
C VAL A 664 -24.53 -17.85 -5.84
N CYS A 665 -23.30 -17.51 -6.25
CA CYS A 665 -22.26 -18.52 -6.52
C CYS A 665 -22.04 -19.44 -5.32
N ARG A 666 -22.04 -18.88 -4.11
CA ARG A 666 -21.88 -19.66 -2.88
C ARG A 666 -23.06 -20.58 -2.56
N ILE A 667 -24.28 -20.12 -2.81
CA ILE A 667 -25.48 -20.96 -2.69
C ILE A 667 -25.41 -22.13 -3.70
N CYS A 668 -25.00 -21.87 -4.94
CA CYS A 668 -24.82 -22.92 -5.95
C CYS A 668 -23.74 -23.92 -5.53
N ASN A 669 -22.59 -23.46 -5.04
CA ASN A 669 -21.50 -24.32 -4.56
C ASN A 669 -21.93 -25.19 -3.37
N LEU A 670 -22.71 -24.63 -2.43
CA LEU A 670 -23.30 -25.41 -1.33
C LEU A 670 -24.15 -26.57 -1.87
N GLY A 671 -24.95 -26.32 -2.92
CA GLY A 671 -25.72 -27.33 -3.61
C GLY A 671 -24.84 -28.42 -4.25
N PHE A 672 -23.78 -28.04 -4.95
CA PHE A 672 -22.85 -29.00 -5.57
C PHE A 672 -22.07 -29.83 -4.55
N ASN A 673 -21.65 -29.24 -3.43
CA ASN A 673 -20.93 -29.96 -2.38
C ASN A 673 -21.80 -31.03 -1.72
N LEU A 674 -23.10 -30.77 -1.54
CA LEU A 674 -24.04 -31.79 -1.09
C LEU A 674 -24.15 -32.99 -2.02
N ILE A 675 -24.08 -32.75 -3.34
CA ILE A 675 -24.11 -33.81 -4.35
C ILE A 675 -22.82 -34.63 -4.31
N GLN A 676 -21.67 -33.99 -4.05
CA GLN A 676 -20.38 -34.68 -3.97
C GLN A 676 -20.24 -35.56 -2.72
N VAL A 677 -20.79 -35.12 -1.57
CA VAL A 677 -20.60 -35.79 -0.27
C VAL A 677 -21.55 -36.98 -0.06
N GLY A 678 -22.69 -37.07 -0.76
CA GLY A 678 -23.70 -38.10 -0.48
C GLY A 678 -24.41 -38.72 -1.68
N HIS A 679 -24.94 -39.93 -1.49
CA HIS A 679 -25.99 -40.46 -2.36
C HIS A 679 -27.29 -39.67 -2.10
N MET A 680 -27.76 -38.96 -3.12
CA MET A 680 -28.92 -38.06 -3.05
C MET A 680 -30.15 -38.71 -2.42
N SER A 681 -30.45 -38.35 -1.17
CA SER A 681 -31.70 -38.70 -0.49
C SER A 681 -32.84 -37.77 -0.93
N GLY A 682 -34.10 -38.17 -0.72
CA GLY A 682 -35.26 -37.31 -1.02
C GLY A 682 -35.24 -35.97 -0.25
N MET A 683 -34.61 -35.95 0.94
CA MET A 683 -34.41 -34.74 1.75
C MET A 683 -33.33 -33.83 1.15
N GLY A 684 -32.25 -34.41 0.61
CA GLY A 684 -31.24 -33.66 -0.16
C GLY A 684 -31.85 -32.98 -1.40
N ALA A 685 -32.74 -33.68 -2.11
CA ALA A 685 -33.43 -33.11 -3.27
C ALA A 685 -34.38 -31.95 -2.89
N SER A 686 -35.05 -31.99 -1.73
CA SER A 686 -35.82 -30.83 -1.24
C SER A 686 -34.93 -29.65 -0.87
N PHE A 687 -33.77 -29.91 -0.28
CA PHE A 687 -32.81 -28.87 0.07
C PHE A 687 -32.23 -28.19 -1.17
N LEU A 688 -31.85 -28.95 -2.20
CA LEU A 688 -31.40 -28.39 -3.48
C LEU A 688 -32.48 -27.51 -4.10
N ARG A 689 -33.75 -27.94 -4.08
CA ARG A 689 -34.87 -27.14 -4.55
C ARG A 689 -35.01 -25.82 -3.79
N ALA A 690 -34.71 -25.79 -2.48
CA ALA A 690 -34.69 -24.57 -1.69
C ALA A 690 -33.51 -23.65 -2.08
N CYS A 691 -32.32 -24.21 -2.30
CA CYS A 691 -31.16 -23.46 -2.81
C CYS A 691 -31.45 -22.82 -4.17
N ILE A 692 -32.01 -23.61 -5.10
CA ILE A 692 -32.41 -23.16 -6.42
C ILE A 692 -33.46 -22.05 -6.33
N ALA A 693 -34.49 -22.19 -5.49
CA ALA A 693 -35.50 -21.15 -5.33
C ALA A 693 -34.91 -19.82 -4.83
N ASN A 694 -33.98 -19.88 -3.87
CA ASN A 694 -33.30 -18.69 -3.35
C ASN A 694 -32.37 -18.05 -4.41
N ALA A 695 -31.57 -18.86 -5.10
CA ALA A 695 -30.72 -18.41 -6.19
C ALA A 695 -31.53 -17.84 -7.37
N PHE A 696 -32.62 -18.48 -7.77
CA PHE A 696 -33.42 -18.08 -8.93
C PHE A 696 -34.04 -16.68 -8.79
N ILE A 697 -34.58 -16.36 -7.61
CA ILE A 697 -35.17 -15.03 -7.33
C ILE A 697 -34.09 -13.94 -7.36
N THR A 698 -32.84 -14.29 -7.07
CA THR A 698 -31.74 -13.35 -6.86
C THR A 698 -30.88 -13.14 -8.09
N ILE A 699 -30.83 -14.11 -9.01
CA ILE A 699 -30.21 -13.94 -10.32
C ILE A 699 -30.87 -12.81 -11.11
N ALA A 700 -32.18 -12.62 -10.95
CA ALA A 700 -32.93 -11.57 -11.65
C ALA A 700 -32.49 -10.14 -11.30
N SER A 701 -31.85 -9.91 -10.14
CA SER A 701 -31.36 -8.59 -9.72
C SER A 701 -29.94 -8.26 -10.17
N ILE A 702 -29.25 -9.18 -10.86
CA ILE A 702 -27.88 -8.96 -11.34
C ILE A 702 -27.91 -8.15 -12.64
N GLY A 703 -27.07 -7.12 -12.77
CA GLY A 703 -27.02 -6.28 -13.98
C GLY A 703 -26.41 -6.98 -15.19
N ASP A 704 -25.28 -7.69 -15.00
CA ASP A 704 -24.54 -8.30 -16.10
C ASP A 704 -25.25 -9.54 -16.69
N PRO A 705 -25.65 -9.53 -17.97
CA PRO A 705 -26.30 -10.66 -18.63
C PRO A 705 -25.42 -11.92 -18.70
N LYS A 706 -24.09 -11.78 -18.81
CA LYS A 706 -23.17 -12.92 -18.90
C LYS A 706 -23.13 -13.71 -17.59
N GLN A 707 -22.99 -13.00 -16.48
CA GLN A 707 -23.10 -13.58 -15.14
C GLN A 707 -24.48 -14.21 -14.88
N ARG A 708 -25.57 -13.55 -15.30
CA ARG A 708 -26.93 -14.09 -15.15
C ARG A 708 -27.10 -15.42 -15.86
N LEU A 709 -26.70 -15.52 -17.13
CA LEU A 709 -26.83 -16.75 -17.90
C LEU A 709 -26.01 -17.88 -17.26
N HIS A 710 -24.78 -17.60 -16.85
CA HIS A 710 -23.93 -18.58 -16.19
C HIS A 710 -24.60 -19.13 -14.92
N LEU A 711 -25.13 -18.25 -14.06
CA LEU A 711 -25.81 -18.66 -12.83
C LEU A 711 -27.11 -19.42 -13.09
N TYR A 712 -27.90 -19.03 -14.10
CA TYR A 712 -29.09 -19.79 -14.49
C TYR A 712 -28.71 -21.21 -14.94
N ILE A 713 -27.65 -21.37 -15.73
CA ILE A 713 -27.17 -22.70 -16.15
C ILE A 713 -26.73 -23.54 -14.93
N GLN A 714 -25.99 -22.94 -13.98
CA GLN A 714 -25.60 -23.64 -12.74
C GLN A 714 -26.82 -24.09 -11.92
N CYS A 715 -27.82 -23.22 -11.74
CA CYS A 715 -29.10 -23.57 -11.11
C CYS A 715 -29.86 -24.66 -11.89
N GLY A 716 -29.80 -24.62 -13.22
CA GLY A 716 -30.39 -25.62 -14.09
C GLY A 716 -29.76 -27.00 -13.89
N LEU A 717 -28.43 -27.06 -13.80
CA LEU A 717 -27.68 -28.29 -13.48
C LEU A 717 -28.05 -28.83 -12.10
N LEU A 718 -28.13 -27.97 -11.07
CA LEU A 718 -28.62 -28.38 -9.74
C LEU A 718 -30.07 -28.90 -9.80
N GLY A 719 -30.92 -28.27 -10.61
CA GLY A 719 -32.30 -28.68 -10.84
C GLY A 719 -32.41 -30.05 -11.50
N LEU A 720 -31.52 -30.33 -12.47
CA LEU A 720 -31.40 -31.66 -13.07
C LEU A 720 -30.99 -32.69 -12.00
N MET A 721 -29.94 -32.41 -11.22
CA MET A 721 -29.47 -33.32 -10.16
C MET A 721 -30.52 -33.55 -9.05
N ALA A 722 -31.37 -32.57 -8.77
CA ALA A 722 -32.49 -32.67 -7.83
C ALA A 722 -33.74 -33.36 -8.42
N ASN A 723 -33.69 -33.80 -9.69
CA ASN A 723 -34.82 -34.30 -10.47
C ASN A 723 -36.05 -33.37 -10.44
N SER A 724 -35.81 -32.06 -10.58
CA SER A 724 -36.86 -31.02 -10.58
C SER A 724 -37.07 -30.43 -11.98
N LEU A 725 -37.59 -31.25 -12.89
CA LEU A 725 -37.85 -30.84 -14.28
C LEU A 725 -38.69 -29.56 -14.43
N PRO A 726 -39.72 -29.28 -13.60
CA PRO A 726 -40.46 -28.02 -13.70
C PRO A 726 -39.59 -26.77 -13.44
N GLN A 727 -38.61 -26.86 -12.53
CA GLN A 727 -37.68 -25.77 -12.26
C GLN A 727 -36.69 -25.60 -13.43
N VAL A 728 -36.23 -26.71 -14.02
CA VAL A 728 -35.36 -26.68 -15.21
C VAL A 728 -36.08 -26.05 -16.41
N ASP A 729 -37.36 -26.36 -16.65
CA ASP A 729 -38.17 -25.71 -17.71
C ASP A 729 -38.29 -24.20 -17.47
N ALA A 730 -38.49 -23.76 -16.23
CA ALA A 730 -38.54 -22.33 -15.91
C ALA A 730 -37.19 -21.64 -16.17
N ILE A 731 -36.09 -22.25 -15.71
CA ILE A 731 -34.73 -21.72 -15.88
C ILE A 731 -34.33 -21.63 -17.36
N THR A 732 -34.62 -22.68 -18.15
CA THR A 732 -34.31 -22.69 -19.58
C THR A 732 -35.09 -21.65 -20.36
N LYS A 733 -36.36 -21.41 -20.02
CA LYS A 733 -37.13 -20.28 -20.59
C LYS A 733 -36.50 -18.93 -20.25
N CYS A 734 -36.12 -18.71 -18.99
CA CYS A 734 -35.44 -17.47 -18.60
C CYS A 734 -34.10 -17.28 -19.32
N CYS A 735 -33.34 -18.35 -19.59
CA CYS A 735 -32.12 -18.27 -20.41
C CYS A 735 -32.42 -17.82 -21.84
N VAL A 736 -33.48 -18.37 -22.46
CA VAL A 736 -33.90 -17.98 -23.82
C VAL A 736 -34.40 -16.55 -23.86
N GLU A 737 -35.19 -16.13 -22.87
CA GLU A 737 -35.66 -14.74 -22.72
C GLU A 737 -34.48 -13.77 -22.58
N LEU A 738 -33.52 -14.10 -21.72
CA LEU A 738 -32.29 -13.32 -21.54
C LEU A 738 -31.53 -13.19 -22.87
N LEU A 739 -31.32 -14.29 -23.60
CA LEU A 739 -30.66 -14.27 -24.91
C LEU A 739 -31.45 -13.47 -25.97
N ALA A 740 -32.77 -13.39 -25.86
CA ALA A 740 -33.60 -12.61 -26.79
C ALA A 740 -33.59 -11.10 -26.48
N GLU A 741 -33.36 -10.71 -25.23
CA GLU A 741 -33.30 -9.32 -24.77
C GLU A 741 -31.90 -8.68 -24.92
N CYS A 742 -30.85 -9.50 -24.90
CA CYS A 742 -29.46 -9.04 -24.91
C CYS A 742 -29.02 -8.49 -26.28
N ASN A 743 -29.17 -7.18 -26.54
CA ASN A 743 -28.74 -6.55 -27.79
C ASN A 743 -27.45 -5.70 -27.67
N GLU A 744 -27.01 -5.38 -26.45
CA GLU A 744 -25.90 -4.44 -26.21
C GLU A 744 -24.52 -5.13 -26.09
N ILE A 745 -24.48 -6.45 -26.11
CA ILE A 745 -23.27 -7.25 -25.89
C ILE A 745 -22.54 -7.50 -27.21
N SER A 746 -21.21 -7.64 -27.16
CA SER A 746 -20.40 -8.02 -28.32
C SER A 746 -20.87 -9.34 -28.96
N ALA A 747 -20.80 -9.45 -30.28
CA ALA A 747 -21.21 -10.67 -31.00
C ALA A 747 -20.41 -11.92 -30.58
N VAL A 748 -19.16 -11.74 -30.15
CA VAL A 748 -18.29 -12.82 -29.66
C VAL A 748 -18.76 -13.34 -28.30
N ASP A 749 -19.04 -12.44 -27.36
CA ASP A 749 -19.56 -12.81 -26.04
C ASP A 749 -20.98 -13.40 -26.14
N TYR A 750 -21.82 -12.85 -27.01
CA TYR A 750 -23.15 -13.38 -27.31
C TYR A 750 -23.07 -14.81 -27.84
N ARG A 751 -22.20 -15.06 -28.83
CA ARG A 751 -21.95 -16.42 -29.33
C ARG A 751 -21.54 -17.34 -28.19
N PHE A 752 -20.55 -16.97 -27.38
CA PHE A 752 -20.05 -17.81 -26.29
C PHE A 752 -21.15 -18.18 -25.28
N MET A 753 -21.99 -17.21 -24.91
CA MET A 753 -23.16 -17.42 -24.07
C MET A 753 -24.15 -18.41 -24.70
N ALA A 754 -24.51 -18.20 -25.96
CA ALA A 754 -25.42 -19.07 -26.70
C ALA A 754 -24.84 -20.49 -26.87
N SER A 755 -23.54 -20.64 -27.14
CA SER A 755 -22.85 -21.93 -27.18
C SER A 755 -22.93 -22.68 -25.86
N THR A 756 -22.71 -21.96 -24.75
CA THR A 756 -22.77 -22.53 -23.40
C THR A 756 -24.17 -23.03 -23.09
N PHE A 757 -25.20 -22.26 -23.46
CA PHE A 757 -26.58 -22.68 -23.31
C PHE A 757 -26.93 -23.90 -24.18
N LEU A 758 -26.46 -23.96 -25.44
CA LEU A 758 -26.62 -25.14 -26.30
C LEU A 758 -26.00 -26.39 -25.70
N SER A 759 -24.81 -26.28 -25.10
CA SER A 759 -24.17 -27.41 -24.43
C SER A 759 -24.97 -27.92 -23.23
N PHE A 760 -25.61 -27.01 -22.49
CA PHE A 760 -26.48 -27.35 -21.38
C PHE A 760 -27.75 -28.08 -21.85
N LEU A 761 -28.34 -27.66 -22.99
CA LEU A 761 -29.55 -28.29 -23.54
C LEU A 761 -29.38 -29.76 -23.92
N ILE A 762 -28.16 -30.25 -24.16
CA ILE A 762 -27.90 -31.66 -24.48
C ILE A 762 -28.41 -32.59 -23.38
N ILE A 763 -28.29 -32.16 -22.12
CA ILE A 763 -28.61 -32.95 -20.93
C ILE A 763 -30.05 -32.68 -20.46
N VAL A 764 -30.69 -31.61 -20.96
CA VAL A 764 -32.05 -31.22 -20.56
C VAL A 764 -33.08 -32.10 -21.27
N PRO A 765 -33.93 -32.84 -20.53
CA PRO A 765 -34.98 -33.65 -21.13
C PRO A 765 -36.11 -32.78 -21.68
N ASP A 766 -36.69 -33.20 -22.79
CA ASP A 766 -37.86 -32.57 -23.39
C ASP A 766 -39.14 -32.85 -22.60
N ILE A 767 -40.09 -31.94 -22.72
CA ILE A 767 -41.44 -32.12 -22.15
C ILE A 767 -42.29 -32.89 -23.16
N LEU A 768 -42.62 -34.15 -22.84
CA LEU A 768 -43.42 -35.05 -23.70
C LEU A 768 -44.76 -34.48 -24.21
N LYS A 769 -45.34 -33.48 -23.51
CA LYS A 769 -46.58 -32.81 -23.92
C LYS A 769 -46.39 -31.77 -25.04
N LYS A 770 -45.16 -31.33 -25.29
CA LYS A 770 -44.82 -30.33 -26.30
C LYS A 770 -44.19 -31.01 -27.52
N ARG A 771 -44.06 -30.25 -28.61
CA ARG A 771 -43.29 -30.69 -29.78
C ARG A 771 -41.83 -30.98 -29.36
N PRO A 772 -41.20 -32.06 -29.86
CA PRO A 772 -39.79 -32.30 -29.59
C PRO A 772 -38.92 -31.10 -29.96
N LEU A 773 -37.87 -30.86 -29.18
CA LEU A 773 -36.93 -29.75 -29.33
C LEU A 773 -37.58 -28.35 -29.24
N TYR A 774 -38.66 -28.18 -28.47
CA TYR A 774 -39.33 -26.86 -28.38
C TYR A 774 -38.45 -25.75 -27.77
N ILE A 775 -37.54 -26.09 -26.84
CA ILE A 775 -36.62 -25.09 -26.26
C ILE A 775 -35.62 -24.64 -27.32
N PHE A 776 -35.17 -25.57 -28.17
CA PHE A 776 -34.33 -25.26 -29.31
C PHE A 776 -35.05 -24.33 -30.30
N ASP A 777 -36.35 -24.56 -30.56
CA ASP A 777 -37.16 -23.64 -31.36
C ASP A 777 -37.22 -22.23 -30.75
N ALA A 778 -37.40 -22.14 -29.44
CA ALA A 778 -37.39 -20.86 -28.74
C ALA A 778 -36.01 -20.19 -28.80
N PHE A 779 -34.93 -20.97 -28.71
CA PHE A 779 -33.55 -20.51 -28.84
C PHE A 779 -33.23 -19.96 -30.24
N ILE A 780 -33.64 -20.64 -31.32
CA ILE A 780 -33.46 -20.12 -32.69
C ILE A 780 -34.20 -18.80 -32.89
N ASN A 781 -35.42 -18.70 -32.35
CA ASN A 781 -36.17 -17.44 -32.37
C ASN A 781 -35.45 -16.33 -31.58
N ALA A 782 -34.80 -16.65 -30.45
CA ALA A 782 -34.02 -15.68 -29.68
C ALA A 782 -32.80 -15.18 -30.47
N ILE A 783 -32.04 -16.09 -31.09
CA ILE A 783 -30.89 -15.73 -31.92
C ILE A 783 -31.29 -14.84 -33.10
N SER A 784 -32.45 -15.11 -33.73
CA SER A 784 -32.92 -14.29 -34.86
C SER A 784 -33.30 -12.85 -34.47
N ARG A 785 -33.55 -12.60 -33.18
CA ARG A 785 -33.86 -11.27 -32.65
C ARG A 785 -32.61 -10.46 -32.33
N TYR A 786 -31.48 -11.13 -32.12
CA TYR A 786 -30.22 -10.46 -31.85
C TYR A 786 -29.72 -9.69 -33.08
N ASN A 787 -29.27 -8.46 -32.87
CA ASN A 787 -28.76 -7.63 -33.94
C ASN A 787 -27.26 -7.93 -34.20
N TRP A 788 -26.98 -8.72 -35.24
CA TRP A 788 -25.63 -9.17 -35.56
C TRP A 788 -24.69 -8.09 -36.15
N ASN A 789 -25.17 -6.88 -36.49
CA ASN A 789 -24.34 -5.74 -36.92
C ASN A 789 -23.20 -6.11 -37.92
N GLU A 790 -23.52 -6.84 -38.99
CA GLU A 790 -22.56 -7.34 -40.00
C GLU A 790 -21.49 -8.35 -39.50
N ASN A 791 -21.55 -8.80 -38.25
CA ASN A 791 -20.71 -9.88 -37.70
C ASN A 791 -21.19 -11.28 -38.12
N TRP A 792 -21.36 -11.48 -39.43
CA TRP A 792 -21.89 -12.71 -40.01
C TRP A 792 -21.01 -13.94 -39.74
N LEU A 793 -19.70 -13.76 -39.51
CA LEU A 793 -18.81 -14.84 -39.08
C LEU A 793 -19.20 -15.44 -37.73
N GLU A 794 -19.49 -14.61 -36.72
CA GLU A 794 -19.88 -15.11 -35.39
C GLU A 794 -21.27 -15.75 -35.43
N TYR A 795 -22.19 -15.20 -36.24
CA TYR A 795 -23.49 -15.81 -36.50
C TYR A 795 -23.36 -17.19 -37.15
N GLY A 796 -22.55 -17.28 -38.22
CA GLY A 796 -22.29 -18.53 -38.93
C GLY A 796 -21.63 -19.58 -38.03
N ARG A 797 -20.70 -19.18 -37.15
CA ARG A 797 -20.10 -20.04 -36.12
C ARG A 797 -21.12 -20.56 -35.11
N LEU A 798 -22.11 -19.74 -34.73
CA LEU A 798 -23.19 -20.18 -33.83
C LEU A 798 -24.14 -21.17 -34.54
N LEU A 799 -24.53 -20.91 -35.78
CA LEU A 799 -25.33 -21.84 -36.59
C LEU A 799 -24.61 -23.19 -36.77
N MET A 800 -23.31 -23.15 -36.98
CA MET A 800 -22.45 -24.33 -36.97
C MET A 800 -22.56 -25.11 -35.65
N GLN A 801 -22.52 -24.45 -34.50
CA GLN A 801 -22.70 -25.12 -33.21
C GLN A 801 -24.12 -25.68 -33.03
N CYS A 802 -25.15 -25.03 -33.61
CA CYS A 802 -26.50 -25.60 -33.66
C CYS A 802 -26.53 -26.92 -34.46
N LEU A 803 -25.81 -27.01 -35.58
CA LEU A 803 -25.67 -28.26 -36.33
C LEU A 803 -24.97 -29.33 -35.48
N ASN A 804 -23.91 -28.99 -34.76
CA ASN A 804 -23.25 -29.92 -33.84
C ASN A 804 -24.21 -30.43 -32.75
N TYR A 805 -25.04 -29.54 -32.18
CA TYR A 805 -26.06 -29.93 -31.21
C TYR A 805 -27.08 -30.92 -31.80
N LEU A 806 -27.59 -30.64 -33.00
CA LEU A 806 -28.54 -31.53 -33.69
C LEU A 806 -27.92 -32.89 -34.04
N SER A 807 -26.63 -32.90 -34.39
CA SER A 807 -25.86 -34.13 -34.63
C SER A 807 -25.83 -35.02 -33.39
N VAL A 808 -25.67 -34.42 -32.20
CA VAL A 808 -25.66 -35.15 -30.92
C VAL A 808 -27.06 -35.67 -30.60
N MET A 809 -28.10 -34.89 -30.86
CA MET A 809 -29.50 -35.29 -30.66
C MET A 809 -29.92 -36.48 -31.53
N ARG A 810 -29.17 -36.79 -32.60
CA ARG A 810 -29.41 -37.93 -33.51
C ARG A 810 -28.68 -39.22 -33.08
N LEU A 811 -27.83 -39.18 -32.05
CA LEU A 811 -27.04 -40.33 -31.62
C LEU A 811 -27.87 -41.30 -30.76
N ASP A 812 -27.75 -42.59 -31.05
CA ASP A 812 -28.40 -43.70 -30.32
C ASP A 812 -28.23 -43.60 -28.80
N VAL A 813 -27.05 -43.14 -28.39
CA VAL A 813 -26.67 -42.89 -27.00
C VAL A 813 -25.91 -41.56 -26.94
N PHE A 814 -26.36 -40.64 -26.09
CA PHE A 814 -25.70 -39.34 -25.93
C PHE A 814 -24.30 -39.46 -25.29
N PRO A 815 -23.38 -38.49 -25.52
CA PRO A 815 -22.03 -38.54 -24.95
C PRO A 815 -21.98 -38.46 -23.41
N TYR A 816 -22.99 -37.84 -22.80
CA TYR A 816 -23.06 -37.62 -21.35
C TYR A 816 -24.49 -37.91 -20.85
N HIS A 817 -24.59 -38.58 -19.70
CA HIS A 817 -25.85 -38.85 -19.01
C HIS A 817 -25.76 -38.45 -17.54
N LEU A 818 -26.92 -38.13 -16.96
CA LEU A 818 -27.09 -38.00 -15.51
C LEU A 818 -27.90 -39.20 -15.02
N ASP A 819 -27.40 -39.93 -14.02
CA ASP A 819 -28.04 -41.16 -13.54
C ASP A 819 -29.49 -40.96 -13.06
N ALA A 820 -29.84 -39.77 -12.59
CA ALA A 820 -31.15 -39.44 -12.05
C ALA A 820 -32.20 -39.07 -13.12
N ILE A 821 -31.79 -38.82 -14.37
CA ILE A 821 -32.67 -38.29 -15.42
C ILE A 821 -32.52 -39.09 -16.72
N GLU A 822 -33.64 -39.37 -17.35
CA GLU A 822 -33.67 -39.92 -18.71
C GLU A 822 -33.47 -38.79 -19.72
N SER A 823 -32.34 -38.83 -20.44
CA SER A 823 -32.03 -37.89 -21.52
C SER A 823 -32.85 -38.20 -22.78
N ASN A 824 -32.83 -37.30 -23.77
CA ASN A 824 -33.70 -37.37 -24.95
C ASN A 824 -33.45 -38.62 -25.82
N ASP A 825 -32.24 -39.18 -25.82
CA ASP A 825 -31.93 -40.45 -26.47
C ASP A 825 -32.76 -41.62 -25.90
N ARG A 826 -32.90 -41.69 -24.58
CA ARG A 826 -33.74 -42.69 -23.89
C ARG A 826 -35.21 -42.36 -23.98
N LEU A 827 -35.60 -41.08 -23.88
CA LEU A 827 -37.01 -40.65 -23.90
C LEU A 827 -37.67 -40.91 -25.25
N TYR A 828 -36.97 -40.63 -26.36
CA TYR A 828 -37.50 -40.79 -27.71
C TYR A 828 -37.05 -42.09 -28.37
N GLY A 829 -35.99 -42.75 -27.88
CA GLY A 829 -35.59 -44.10 -28.32
C GLY A 829 -35.34 -44.22 -29.82
N HIS A 830 -34.88 -43.14 -30.47
CA HIS A 830 -34.64 -43.07 -31.91
C HIS A 830 -35.89 -43.28 -32.78
N ASP A 831 -37.07 -42.89 -32.28
CA ASP A 831 -38.32 -42.90 -33.06
C ASP A 831 -38.15 -42.09 -34.37
N ASP A 832 -38.66 -42.65 -35.48
CA ASP A 832 -38.66 -42.04 -36.82
C ASP A 832 -39.30 -40.65 -36.81
N LYS A 833 -40.25 -40.42 -35.89
CA LYS A 833 -40.89 -39.10 -35.71
C LYS A 833 -39.93 -38.07 -35.13
N PHE A 834 -39.05 -38.46 -34.22
CA PHE A 834 -38.07 -37.58 -33.60
C PHE A 834 -36.95 -37.24 -34.59
N THR A 835 -36.44 -38.22 -35.32
CA THR A 835 -35.43 -38.02 -36.38
C THR A 835 -35.97 -37.17 -37.53
N ALA A 836 -37.26 -37.28 -37.87
CA ALA A 836 -37.91 -36.39 -38.83
C ALA A 836 -37.93 -34.93 -38.35
N VAL A 837 -38.21 -34.66 -37.06
CA VAL A 837 -38.14 -33.30 -36.50
C VAL A 837 -36.70 -32.78 -36.51
N ILE A 838 -35.71 -33.60 -36.16
CA ILE A 838 -34.29 -33.21 -36.23
C ILE A 838 -33.93 -32.79 -37.67
N THR A 839 -34.31 -33.60 -38.67
CA THR A 839 -34.04 -33.32 -40.10
C THR A 839 -34.71 -32.02 -40.56
N GLU A 840 -35.92 -31.73 -40.09
CA GLU A 840 -36.61 -30.46 -40.34
C GLU A 840 -35.80 -29.28 -39.76
N LYS A 841 -35.31 -29.38 -38.52
CA LYS A 841 -34.50 -28.32 -37.90
C LYS A 841 -33.15 -28.14 -38.59
N GLU A 842 -32.50 -29.22 -38.99
CA GLU A 842 -31.26 -29.17 -39.77
C GLU A 842 -31.45 -28.38 -41.05
N SER A 843 -32.53 -28.67 -41.79
CA SER A 843 -32.84 -27.94 -43.04
C SER A 843 -33.02 -26.44 -42.82
N LEU A 844 -33.63 -26.04 -41.70
CA LEU A 844 -33.79 -24.63 -41.30
C LEU A 844 -32.46 -23.97 -40.94
N ILE A 845 -31.60 -24.63 -40.18
CA ILE A 845 -30.28 -24.08 -39.82
C ILE A 845 -29.40 -23.95 -41.05
N LEU A 846 -29.46 -24.92 -41.96
CA LEU A 846 -28.73 -24.87 -43.23
C LEU A 846 -29.21 -23.72 -44.11
N SER A 847 -30.51 -23.44 -44.18
CA SER A 847 -31.00 -22.26 -44.93
C SER A 847 -30.45 -20.95 -44.34
N HIS A 848 -30.46 -20.79 -43.01
CA HIS A 848 -29.87 -19.60 -42.37
C HIS A 848 -28.34 -19.52 -42.58
N LEU A 849 -27.65 -20.65 -42.65
CA LEU A 849 -26.21 -20.70 -42.88
C LEU A 849 -25.89 -20.25 -44.31
N VAL A 850 -26.68 -20.66 -45.30
CA VAL A 850 -26.55 -20.19 -46.69
C VAL A 850 -26.77 -18.68 -46.77
N GLU A 851 -27.78 -18.16 -46.08
CA GLU A 851 -28.01 -16.72 -45.99
C GLU A 851 -26.79 -16.00 -45.38
N ALA A 852 -26.25 -16.51 -44.27
CA ALA A 852 -25.06 -15.95 -43.63
C ALA A 852 -23.82 -15.97 -44.54
N ILE A 853 -23.59 -17.07 -45.27
CA ILE A 853 -22.51 -17.18 -46.27
C ILE A 853 -22.69 -16.14 -47.38
N SER A 854 -23.91 -15.95 -47.86
CA SER A 854 -24.20 -14.99 -48.93
C SER A 854 -24.01 -13.53 -48.50
N ALA A 855 -24.23 -13.23 -47.21
CA ALA A 855 -24.06 -11.89 -46.65
C ALA A 855 -22.61 -11.58 -46.22
N ALA A 856 -21.80 -12.59 -45.93
CA ALA A 856 -20.44 -12.46 -45.38
C ALA A 856 -19.34 -12.25 -46.45
N GLU A 857 -19.54 -11.40 -47.46
CA GLU A 857 -18.64 -11.28 -48.64
C GLU A 857 -17.13 -11.20 -48.29
N ALA A 858 -16.76 -10.40 -47.27
CA ALA A 858 -15.37 -10.23 -46.85
C ALA A 858 -14.82 -11.39 -45.98
N GLN A 859 -15.69 -12.15 -45.31
CA GLN A 859 -15.34 -13.22 -44.36
C GLN A 859 -15.62 -14.62 -44.93
N LEU A 860 -16.10 -14.68 -46.18
CA LEU A 860 -16.50 -15.89 -46.91
C LEU A 860 -15.44 -17.01 -46.89
N PRO A 861 -14.13 -16.74 -47.12
CA PRO A 861 -13.11 -17.81 -47.10
C PRO A 861 -12.89 -18.42 -45.71
N GLN A 862 -12.98 -17.62 -44.65
CA GLN A 862 -12.81 -18.09 -43.27
C GLN A 862 -13.99 -18.99 -42.86
N LEU A 863 -15.22 -18.53 -43.12
CA LEU A 863 -16.44 -19.27 -42.81
C LEU A 863 -16.53 -20.57 -43.63
N SER A 864 -16.14 -20.52 -44.91
CA SER A 864 -16.08 -21.70 -45.78
C SER A 864 -15.08 -22.72 -45.28
N MET A 865 -13.92 -22.30 -44.75
CA MET A 865 -12.96 -23.23 -44.14
C MET A 865 -13.45 -23.88 -42.86
N GLU A 866 -14.05 -23.11 -41.96
CA GLU A 866 -14.58 -23.66 -40.71
C GLU A 866 -15.72 -24.65 -40.97
N LEU A 867 -16.55 -24.37 -41.98
CA LEU A 867 -17.58 -25.31 -42.42
C LEU A 867 -17.00 -26.58 -43.05
N LEU A 868 -15.93 -26.46 -43.85
CA LEU A 868 -15.23 -27.62 -44.41
C LEU A 868 -14.61 -28.51 -43.31
N GLU A 869 -14.05 -27.90 -42.26
CA GLU A 869 -13.53 -28.61 -41.10
C GLU A 869 -14.63 -29.33 -40.31
N MET A 870 -15.78 -28.69 -40.14
CA MET A 870 -16.96 -29.35 -39.58
C MET A 870 -17.42 -30.53 -40.45
N ILE A 871 -17.59 -30.33 -41.75
CA ILE A 871 -18.04 -31.38 -42.65
C ILE A 871 -17.05 -32.56 -42.64
N ALA A 872 -15.75 -32.30 -42.63
CA ALA A 872 -14.74 -33.35 -42.53
C ALA A 872 -14.78 -34.12 -41.19
N SER A 873 -15.25 -33.48 -40.11
CA SER A 873 -15.28 -34.10 -38.78
C SER A 873 -16.60 -34.80 -38.44
N ILE A 874 -17.73 -34.45 -39.07
CA ILE A 874 -19.05 -34.98 -38.70
C ILE A 874 -19.96 -35.29 -39.91
N GLY A 875 -19.67 -34.76 -41.09
CA GLY A 875 -20.52 -34.93 -42.27
C GLY A 875 -20.27 -36.24 -43.03
N ALA A 876 -21.34 -36.88 -43.51
CA ALA A 876 -21.26 -37.93 -44.52
C ALA A 876 -20.82 -37.32 -45.85
N VAL A 877 -19.52 -37.39 -46.08
CA VAL A 877 -18.83 -36.74 -47.19
C VAL A 877 -19.38 -37.18 -48.56
N GLU A 878 -19.96 -38.37 -48.65
CA GLU A 878 -20.54 -38.93 -49.87
C GLU A 878 -21.81 -38.20 -50.35
N ALA A 879 -22.61 -37.68 -49.41
CA ALA A 879 -23.83 -36.94 -49.71
C ALA A 879 -23.55 -35.45 -49.99
N MET A 880 -22.45 -34.91 -49.46
CA MET A 880 -22.13 -33.47 -49.50
C MET A 880 -21.09 -33.07 -50.56
N VAL A 881 -20.87 -33.91 -51.57
CA VAL A 881 -19.83 -33.72 -52.60
C VAL A 881 -19.91 -32.37 -53.32
N THR A 882 -21.12 -31.90 -53.64
CA THR A 882 -21.36 -30.61 -54.32
C THR A 882 -21.08 -29.41 -53.43
N VAL A 883 -21.48 -29.49 -52.16
CA VAL A 883 -21.23 -28.46 -51.15
C VAL A 883 -19.74 -28.33 -50.87
N ILE A 884 -19.04 -29.47 -50.69
CA ILE A 884 -17.59 -29.48 -50.44
C ILE A 884 -16.85 -28.84 -51.61
N TYR A 885 -17.23 -29.14 -52.85
CA TYR A 885 -16.63 -28.53 -54.03
C TYR A 885 -16.77 -26.99 -54.03
N GLN A 886 -17.98 -26.48 -53.78
CA GLN A 886 -18.26 -25.05 -53.74
C GLN A 886 -17.53 -24.33 -52.60
N LEU A 887 -17.52 -24.91 -51.40
CA LEU A 887 -16.79 -24.34 -50.27
C LEU A 887 -15.27 -24.35 -50.50
N TRP A 888 -14.75 -25.38 -51.16
CA TRP A 888 -13.32 -25.48 -51.48
C TRP A 888 -12.88 -24.37 -52.46
N GLN A 889 -13.70 -24.07 -53.47
CA GLN A 889 -13.44 -22.98 -54.42
C GLN A 889 -13.22 -21.62 -53.71
N ASN A 890 -13.91 -21.37 -52.61
CA ASN A 890 -13.82 -20.11 -51.88
C ASN A 890 -12.50 -19.94 -51.09
N VAL A 891 -11.70 -21.00 -50.94
CA VAL A 891 -10.49 -21.01 -50.09
C VAL A 891 -9.20 -21.24 -50.90
N VAL A 892 -9.32 -21.90 -52.05
CA VAL A 892 -8.18 -22.19 -52.94
C VAL A 892 -7.40 -20.90 -53.26
N GLY A 893 -6.06 -21.01 -53.25
CA GLY A 893 -5.15 -19.90 -53.53
C GLY A 893 -4.77 -19.02 -52.33
N LEU A 894 -5.46 -19.12 -51.19
CA LEU A 894 -5.12 -18.35 -49.99
C LEU A 894 -4.02 -19.04 -49.15
N LYS A 895 -2.92 -18.32 -48.91
CA LYS A 895 -1.74 -18.83 -48.16
C LYS A 895 -2.05 -19.11 -46.68
N ASN A 896 -2.91 -18.29 -46.07
CA ASN A 896 -3.25 -18.36 -44.63
C ASN A 896 -3.97 -19.67 -44.23
N PHE A 897 -4.58 -20.37 -45.19
CA PHE A 897 -5.31 -21.63 -44.95
C PHE A 897 -4.58 -22.88 -45.46
N SER A 898 -3.34 -22.78 -45.94
CA SER A 898 -2.62 -23.91 -46.54
C SER A 898 -2.53 -25.14 -45.63
N CYS A 899 -2.08 -24.97 -44.38
CA CYS A 899 -2.00 -26.07 -43.40
C CYS A 899 -3.38 -26.67 -43.06
N ARG A 900 -4.41 -25.81 -42.88
CA ARG A 900 -5.78 -26.22 -42.57
C ARG A 900 -6.41 -26.99 -43.73
N ARG A 901 -6.21 -26.52 -44.96
CA ARG A 901 -6.63 -27.23 -46.19
C ARG A 901 -5.95 -28.59 -46.32
N CYS A 902 -4.64 -28.68 -46.09
CA CYS A 902 -3.95 -29.99 -46.12
C CYS A 902 -4.54 -30.98 -45.10
N ALA A 903 -4.87 -30.51 -43.88
CA ALA A 903 -5.48 -31.35 -42.85
C ALA A 903 -6.87 -31.85 -43.28
N VAL A 904 -7.75 -30.94 -43.73
CA VAL A 904 -9.09 -31.29 -44.22
C VAL A 904 -8.99 -32.24 -45.42
N TYR A 905 -8.10 -31.95 -46.38
CA TYR A 905 -7.86 -32.80 -47.55
C TYR A 905 -7.46 -34.23 -47.16
N ASN A 906 -6.59 -34.39 -46.17
CA ASN A 906 -6.16 -35.71 -45.70
C ASN A 906 -7.33 -36.50 -45.10
N VAL A 907 -8.16 -35.86 -44.27
CA VAL A 907 -9.35 -36.49 -43.68
C VAL A 907 -10.36 -36.89 -44.77
N LEU A 908 -10.66 -35.97 -45.67
CA LEU A 908 -11.52 -36.21 -46.83
C LEU A 908 -10.99 -37.39 -47.66
N LYS A 909 -9.69 -37.43 -47.96
CA LYS A 909 -9.04 -38.51 -48.71
C LYS A 909 -9.19 -39.87 -48.03
N THR A 910 -9.12 -39.93 -46.70
CA THR A 910 -9.33 -41.18 -45.95
C THR A 910 -10.78 -41.65 -45.97
N GLN A 911 -11.75 -40.74 -45.90
CA GLN A 911 -13.18 -41.05 -45.91
C GLN A 911 -13.73 -41.34 -47.34
N PHE A 912 -12.97 -41.03 -48.40
CA PHE A 912 -13.37 -41.16 -49.80
C PHE A 912 -12.98 -42.49 -50.50
N SER A 913 -12.46 -43.50 -49.78
CA SER A 913 -11.92 -44.73 -50.39
C SER A 913 -12.97 -45.54 -51.16
N ASP A 914 -14.25 -45.42 -50.81
CA ASP A 914 -15.27 -46.43 -51.15
C ASP A 914 -16.23 -46.05 -52.29
N CYS A 915 -16.30 -44.78 -52.74
CA CYS A 915 -17.28 -44.31 -53.73
C CYS A 915 -16.70 -43.63 -55.00
N ARG A 916 -17.31 -43.87 -56.19
CA ARG A 916 -16.88 -43.28 -57.50
C ARG A 916 -17.06 -41.76 -57.58
N LYS A 917 -18.07 -41.19 -56.91
CA LYS A 917 -18.34 -39.73 -56.92
C LYS A 917 -17.28 -38.98 -56.11
N SER A 918 -16.92 -39.52 -54.96
CA SER A 918 -15.84 -39.09 -54.06
C SER A 918 -14.48 -39.01 -54.76
N LYS A 919 -14.13 -40.02 -55.57
CA LYS A 919 -12.88 -40.04 -56.37
C LYS A 919 -12.80 -38.94 -57.43
N ARG A 920 -13.94 -38.51 -57.99
CA ARG A 920 -14.00 -37.37 -58.94
C ARG A 920 -13.79 -36.04 -58.24
N LEU A 921 -14.34 -35.88 -57.03
CA LEU A 921 -14.15 -34.68 -56.20
C LEU A 921 -12.68 -34.51 -55.80
N VAL A 922 -12.01 -35.57 -55.33
CA VAL A 922 -10.57 -35.51 -55.00
C VAL A 922 -9.72 -35.12 -56.21
N LYS A 923 -10.07 -35.61 -57.40
CA LYS A 923 -9.39 -35.23 -58.64
C LYS A 923 -9.61 -33.74 -58.97
N ALA A 924 -10.85 -33.25 -58.85
CA ALA A 924 -11.18 -31.84 -59.09
C ALA A 924 -10.50 -30.91 -58.05
N ILE A 925 -10.43 -31.32 -56.78
CA ILE A 925 -9.70 -30.59 -55.74
C ILE A 925 -8.20 -30.52 -56.06
N ASN A 926 -7.59 -31.63 -56.50
CA ASN A 926 -6.18 -31.66 -56.90
C ASN A 926 -5.90 -30.76 -58.13
N GLU A 927 -6.83 -30.72 -59.08
CA GLU A 927 -6.74 -29.84 -60.25
C GLU A 927 -6.83 -28.35 -59.83
N MET A 928 -7.68 -28.02 -58.84
CA MET A 928 -7.81 -26.66 -58.29
C MET A 928 -6.63 -26.23 -57.41
N GLU A 929 -5.93 -27.15 -56.73
CA GLU A 929 -4.74 -26.79 -55.95
C GLU A 929 -3.45 -26.65 -56.79
N GLN A 930 -3.47 -27.19 -58.01
CA GLN A 930 -2.37 -27.08 -58.98
C GLN A 930 -2.48 -25.84 -59.87
N SER A 931 -3.68 -25.27 -60.01
CA SER A 931 -3.95 -23.97 -60.65
C SER A 931 -3.71 -22.80 -59.70
#